data_AF-A0A5M3Z7R5-F1
#
_entry.id   AF-A0A5M3Z7R5-F1
#
_cell.length_a   1.000
_cell.length_b   1.000
_cell.length_c   1.000
_cell.angle_alpha   90.00
_cell.angle_beta   90.00
_cell.angle_gamma   90.00
#
_symmetry.space_group_name_H-M   'P 1'
#
loop_
_entity.id
_entity.type
_entity.pdbx_description
1 polymer ?
#
loop_
_entity_poly.entity_id
_entity_poly.type
_entity_poly.pdbx_seq_one_letter_code
_entity_poly.pdbx_strand_id
1 'polypeptide(L)'
;MHVNTLSVLSLVGLVPLAAARLSGSVGPLTSASAKAATKTCNVLDYGAAADKTTDLGAPLASAFADCKTGGLVYVPPGDYALESWAQLSGGKAWALQIDGTIYRTGTDGGNMIFIEHSSDFELFSSTSSGAMQGLGYEFHADDNWSGPRLLRLYDVSDFALHDFILVDSPSFHLSLDTCSNGEVYNMAIRGGNHGALDGVDVWSTNIWIHDVEVTNKDECVTVKSPAQNILVENIYCNWSGGCGMGSLGADTNISDITYRNVYTWNSNQMMLIKSNGGSGTVSNVVLENFIGHGNAYSLDIDSAWSSMSKQSGDGVELSNFTIRNWKGTEANGAERGPVKIICPNGAPCYEMYIEDFAMWTEEGDEQWYTCQSAFGSGFCLESGSDYTSYEATTSTATSAPSGYSAPTMASDLTRDFGSTVSIPIPTIPTSFYPGATPYSALMGAQSSASANVRAVAFSTSAVVSRAGSSSRPAQTVSSSTKPTTAAAGSTTGPTAAAAEGFTFFSDNQSPTPCSISMASPHAVDSPPDGTGVIKLDPWLEPFRDALRERFALVEGWIKTINDTEGGLDQFSRGYEKFGLNANANGDITYREWAPNAVQASLVGEFNNWDVEAHPMTKNDFGVWELTIPAKDGAPAIPHDSKIKVPNPSPSLYKEAHQLSHQITMVIPSGERIYRMPAWIKRAVQDLSVSPTYDSVFWNPPADQKYHFQHARPKKPQSLRIYEAHVGISSPETRVATYKEFTATMLPRIQYLGYNAIQLMAVMEHAYYASFGYQVNNFFAASSRYGTPEDLKELVDTAHKMGLVVLLDVVHSHASKNVLDGLNMFDGTDHLYFHEGAKGRHDLWDSRLFNYGNHEVLRFLLSNLRFWMEEYGFDGFRFDGVTSMLYTHHGIGTGFSGGYHEYFGPAVDAEGVMYLTLANEMLHALYPDCITVAEDVSGMPALCLPHALGGVGFDYRLGMAIPDMYIKLLKEKSDDEWDMGNLAFTLTNRRYGEKTIAYAESHDQALVGDKTLMMWLCDKEMYTNMSVLTELTPTIARGMSLHKMIRLVTHALGGEGYLNFEGNEFGHPEWLDFPRAGNNNSFWYARRQLNLTEDHLLRYGQLNEFDRGMQHAEAKYGWLHAPPAYISLKHEVDKVLVFERAGLLWVFNFHPTESFTDYRVGVDVAGTYRIVLDTDDEAFGGFGRNRKDTRFFTTDLEWNGRKNYVQVYLPSRTALVFALEETL
;
A
#
# COMPACT_ATOMS: atom_id res chain seq x y z
N MET A 1 -51.23 -32.33 21.83
CA MET A 1 -50.82 -32.10 23.24
C MET A 1 -50.57 -30.61 23.42
N HIS A 2 -50.24 -30.11 24.62
CA HIS A 2 -50.38 -28.69 24.94
C HIS A 2 -49.36 -27.74 24.30
N VAL A 3 -49.78 -26.47 24.20
CA VAL A 3 -49.01 -25.28 23.82
C VAL A 3 -48.50 -24.57 25.08
N ASN A 4 -47.27 -24.02 25.05
CA ASN A 4 -46.78 -22.81 25.75
C ASN A 4 -45.23 -22.79 25.78
N THR A 5 -44.49 -21.66 25.87
CA THR A 5 -44.63 -20.29 25.30
C THR A 5 -43.32 -19.51 25.58
N LEU A 6 -42.82 -18.78 24.57
CA LEU A 6 -42.00 -17.54 24.64
C LEU A 6 -40.63 -17.49 25.37
N SER A 7 -39.72 -16.72 24.75
CA SER A 7 -38.67 -15.87 25.36
C SER A 7 -37.45 -16.56 26.02
N VAL A 8 -36.22 -16.02 25.98
CA VAL A 8 -35.67 -14.78 25.37
C VAL A 8 -34.47 -15.14 24.48
N LEU A 9 -34.28 -14.49 23.32
CA LEU A 9 -32.96 -14.44 22.68
C LEU A 9 -32.19 -13.25 23.27
N SER A 10 -31.10 -13.50 23.97
CA SER A 10 -30.24 -12.42 24.47
C SER A 10 -29.58 -11.71 23.30
N LEU A 11 -29.75 -10.39 23.19
CA LEU A 11 -28.81 -9.58 22.43
C LEU A 11 -27.46 -9.67 23.15
N VAL A 12 -26.46 -10.27 22.52
CA VAL A 12 -25.08 -9.95 22.85
C VAL A 12 -24.87 -8.52 22.34
N GLY A 13 -24.66 -7.58 23.26
CA GLY A 13 -24.32 -6.22 22.88
C GLY A 13 -22.99 -6.22 22.12
N LEU A 14 -22.96 -5.60 20.95
CA LEU A 14 -21.70 -5.23 20.31
C LEU A 14 -21.04 -4.17 21.19
N VAL A 15 -20.09 -4.60 22.02
CA VAL A 15 -19.24 -3.71 22.80
C VAL A 15 -18.39 -2.88 21.83
N PRO A 16 -18.25 -1.56 22.02
CA PRO A 16 -17.32 -0.76 21.24
C PRO A 16 -15.88 -1.17 21.59
N LEU A 17 -15.21 -1.89 20.69
CA LEU A 17 -13.77 -2.15 20.80
C LEU A 17 -13.02 -0.81 20.91
N ALA A 18 -12.16 -0.67 21.92
CA ALA A 18 -11.27 0.47 22.05
C ALA A 18 -10.41 0.58 20.78
N ALA A 19 -10.42 1.76 20.14
CA ALA A 19 -9.75 2.01 18.88
C ALA A 19 -8.90 3.30 18.98
N ALA A 20 -8.05 3.37 20.00
CA ALA A 20 -7.13 4.47 20.23
C ALA A 20 -6.13 4.61 19.06
N ARG A 21 -6.13 5.80 18.44
CA ARG A 21 -5.27 6.20 17.32
C ARG A 21 -4.70 7.60 17.61
N LEU A 22 -3.64 7.98 16.90
CA LEU A 22 -3.17 9.37 16.88
C LEU A 22 -4.29 10.30 16.40
N SER A 23 -4.40 11.49 17.01
CA SER A 23 -5.46 12.47 16.71
C SER A 23 -5.09 13.44 15.58
N GLY A 24 -3.87 13.32 15.05
CA GLY A 24 -3.36 14.08 13.90
C GLY A 24 -1.93 13.69 13.56
N SER A 25 -1.28 14.45 12.68
CA SER A 25 0.15 14.28 12.38
C SER A 25 1.05 14.44 13.60
N VAL A 26 2.12 13.68 13.65
CA VAL A 26 3.25 13.83 14.58
C VAL A 26 4.52 14.22 13.81
N GLY A 27 5.57 14.64 14.53
CA GLY A 27 6.85 15.00 13.93
C GLY A 27 6.99 16.50 13.60
N PRO A 28 8.17 16.94 13.14
CA PRO A 28 8.46 18.33 12.82
C PRO A 28 7.73 18.84 11.57
N LEU A 29 7.35 20.13 11.59
CA LEU A 29 6.68 20.80 10.47
C LEU A 29 7.65 21.14 9.32
N THR A 30 8.95 21.24 9.58
CA THR A 30 10.01 21.40 8.57
C THR A 30 11.19 20.47 8.85
N SER A 31 11.84 19.96 7.82
CA SER A 31 12.95 19.00 7.99
C SER A 31 14.25 19.64 8.49
N ALA A 32 15.12 18.86 9.14
CA ALA A 32 16.47 19.28 9.52
C ALA A 32 17.27 19.88 8.35
N SER A 33 17.04 19.40 7.13
CA SER A 33 17.66 19.96 5.91
C SER A 33 17.17 21.37 5.58
N ALA A 34 15.89 21.70 5.77
CA ALA A 34 15.36 23.05 5.59
C ALA A 34 15.81 23.99 6.72
N LYS A 35 15.85 23.48 7.96
CA LYS A 35 16.37 24.18 9.14
C LYS A 35 17.86 24.54 8.94
N ALA A 36 18.69 23.57 8.55
CA ALA A 36 20.11 23.77 8.24
C ALA A 36 20.35 24.72 7.05
N ALA A 37 19.52 24.67 6.01
CA ALA A 37 19.60 25.58 4.87
C ALA A 37 19.35 27.05 5.25
N THR A 38 18.71 27.31 6.39
CA THR A 38 18.56 28.67 6.94
C THR A 38 19.84 29.10 7.67
N LYS A 39 20.35 28.26 8.58
CA LYS A 39 21.63 28.45 9.28
C LYS A 39 22.10 27.13 9.91
N THR A 40 23.41 26.89 9.94
CA THR A 40 24.03 25.87 10.80
C THR A 40 24.88 26.54 11.87
N CYS A 41 24.64 26.22 13.14
CA CYS A 41 25.40 26.69 14.29
C CYS A 41 26.22 25.52 14.87
N ASN A 42 27.44 25.33 14.37
CA ASN A 42 28.34 24.29 14.87
C ASN A 42 28.95 24.73 16.21
N VAL A 43 28.79 23.94 17.27
CA VAL A 43 29.23 24.28 18.63
C VAL A 43 30.74 24.58 18.74
N LEU A 44 31.56 24.08 17.82
CA LEU A 44 32.99 24.38 17.74
C LEU A 44 33.24 25.88 17.45
N ASP A 45 32.38 26.53 16.66
CA ASP A 45 32.46 27.98 16.38
C ASP A 45 32.10 28.84 17.60
N TYR A 46 31.42 28.25 18.60
CA TYR A 46 31.04 28.87 19.87
C TYR A 46 31.97 28.45 21.03
N GLY A 47 33.08 27.76 20.73
CA GLY A 47 34.14 27.44 21.69
C GLY A 47 34.10 26.05 22.32
N ALA A 48 33.23 25.15 21.87
CA ALA A 48 33.32 23.74 22.28
C ALA A 48 34.57 23.06 21.69
N ALA A 49 35.03 21.99 22.33
CA ALA A 49 36.08 21.13 21.80
C ALA A 49 35.78 19.65 22.08
N ALA A 50 36.06 18.81 21.08
CA ALA A 50 35.92 17.35 21.15
C ALA A 50 37.12 16.70 21.87
N ASP A 51 37.41 17.15 23.09
CA ASP A 51 38.55 16.71 23.91
C ASP A 51 38.16 16.03 25.23
N LYS A 52 36.86 15.84 25.49
CA LYS A 52 36.28 15.27 26.71
C LYS A 52 36.62 16.03 28.02
N THR A 53 37.04 17.28 27.93
CA THR A 53 37.42 18.13 29.09
C THR A 53 36.90 19.57 29.01
N THR A 54 36.71 20.11 27.81
CA THR A 54 36.10 21.41 27.56
C THR A 54 34.58 21.31 27.65
N ASP A 55 33.96 22.12 28.53
CA ASP A 55 32.50 22.14 28.74
C ASP A 55 31.73 22.59 27.49
N LEU A 56 30.79 21.74 27.06
CA LEU A 56 29.88 21.97 25.96
C LEU A 56 28.70 22.89 26.32
N GLY A 57 28.36 23.06 27.60
CA GLY A 57 27.10 23.69 28.02
C GLY A 57 26.92 25.12 27.52
N ALA A 58 27.88 26.01 27.82
CA ALA A 58 27.86 27.39 27.35
C ALA A 58 27.98 27.54 25.81
N PRO A 59 28.87 26.80 25.10
CA PRO A 59 28.87 26.75 23.64
C PRO A 59 27.55 26.28 23.02
N LEU A 60 26.92 25.24 23.57
CA LEU A 60 25.65 24.68 23.08
C LEU A 60 24.49 25.65 23.27
N ALA A 61 24.38 26.29 24.44
CA ALA A 61 23.38 27.33 24.71
C ALA A 61 23.59 28.56 23.80
N SER A 62 24.85 28.90 23.48
CA SER A 62 25.19 30.00 22.56
C SER A 62 24.81 29.66 21.11
N ALA A 63 25.16 28.46 20.64
CA ALA A 63 24.81 27.97 19.31
C ALA A 63 23.29 27.87 19.12
N PHE A 64 22.56 27.43 20.15
CA PHE A 64 21.10 27.46 20.18
C PHE A 64 20.57 28.90 20.11
N ALA A 65 21.04 29.82 20.95
CA ALA A 65 20.59 31.21 20.93
C ALA A 65 20.74 31.87 19.53
N ASP A 66 21.76 31.46 18.77
CA ASP A 66 22.06 31.93 17.43
C ASP A 66 21.27 31.20 16.30
N CYS A 67 20.66 30.03 16.55
CA CYS A 67 19.92 29.23 15.56
C CYS A 67 18.43 29.00 15.88
N LYS A 68 17.94 29.35 17.07
CA LYS A 68 16.59 28.99 17.57
C LYS A 68 15.39 29.65 16.86
N THR A 69 15.60 30.35 15.75
CA THR A 69 14.55 31.04 14.97
C THR A 69 14.67 30.70 13.48
N GLY A 70 14.84 29.41 13.16
CA GLY A 70 15.23 28.93 11.82
C GLY A 70 16.71 28.56 11.76
N GLY A 71 17.06 27.31 12.13
CA GLY A 71 18.45 26.86 12.13
C GLY A 71 18.70 25.47 12.70
N LEU A 72 19.83 24.86 12.34
CA LEU A 72 20.32 23.59 12.90
C LEU A 72 21.53 23.85 13.79
N VAL A 73 21.44 23.46 15.06
CA VAL A 73 22.57 23.39 16.00
C VAL A 73 23.30 22.07 15.75
N TYR A 74 24.63 22.10 15.62
CA TYR A 74 25.42 20.93 15.27
C TYR A 74 26.51 20.61 16.30
N VAL A 75 26.49 19.38 16.82
CA VAL A 75 27.57 18.76 17.61
C VAL A 75 28.24 17.68 16.75
N PRO A 76 29.39 17.98 16.09
CA PRO A 76 30.05 17.05 15.18
C PRO A 76 30.70 15.84 15.90
N PRO A 77 31.10 14.77 15.19
CA PRO A 77 31.67 13.57 15.79
C PRO A 77 32.88 13.82 16.71
N GLY A 78 32.87 13.22 17.90
CA GLY A 78 33.91 13.34 18.91
C GLY A 78 33.38 13.20 20.34
N ASP A 79 34.27 13.24 21.33
CA ASP A 79 33.96 13.15 22.77
C ASP A 79 33.88 14.56 23.39
N TYR A 80 32.75 14.93 23.98
CA TYR A 80 32.54 16.23 24.64
C TYR A 80 32.27 16.05 26.13
N ALA A 81 32.72 16.99 26.96
CA ALA A 81 32.30 17.09 28.36
C ALA A 81 31.07 18.00 28.48
N LEU A 82 30.18 17.71 29.42
CA LEU A 82 29.11 18.59 29.84
C LEU A 82 29.19 18.80 31.35
N GLU A 83 29.71 19.95 31.74
CA GLU A 83 29.83 20.40 33.13
C GLU A 83 28.66 21.32 33.52
N SER A 84 28.23 22.20 32.60
CA SER A 84 27.05 23.05 32.80
C SER A 84 25.84 22.56 31.99
N TRP A 85 24.66 22.52 32.63
CA TRP A 85 23.43 22.04 31.99
C TRP A 85 22.87 23.03 30.96
N ALA A 86 22.39 22.50 29.84
CA ALA A 86 21.91 23.28 28.71
C ALA A 86 20.37 23.40 28.71
N GLN A 87 19.85 24.53 29.19
CA GLN A 87 18.43 24.89 29.10
C GLN A 87 18.17 25.64 27.78
N LEU A 88 17.47 25.00 26.85
CA LEU A 88 17.24 25.45 25.48
C LEU A 88 15.77 25.87 25.32
N SER A 89 15.52 27.17 25.56
CA SER A 89 14.17 27.73 25.74
C SER A 89 13.72 28.63 24.58
N GLY A 90 12.47 28.42 24.11
CA GLY A 90 11.82 29.29 23.14
C GLY A 90 12.37 29.14 21.72
N GLY A 91 12.50 27.90 21.23
CA GLY A 91 12.95 27.60 19.88
C GLY A 91 11.81 27.40 18.88
N LYS A 92 11.99 27.85 17.63
CA LYS A 92 11.04 27.63 16.54
C LYS A 92 11.72 27.28 15.23
N ALA A 93 11.20 26.23 14.57
CA ALA A 93 11.71 25.70 13.30
C ALA A 93 13.23 25.45 13.38
N TRP A 94 13.62 24.58 14.30
CA TRP A 94 15.02 24.36 14.63
C TRP A 94 15.34 22.88 14.87
N ALA A 95 16.61 22.52 14.72
CA ALA A 95 17.10 21.15 14.92
C ALA A 95 18.36 21.11 15.79
N LEU A 96 18.57 19.99 16.47
CA LEU A 96 19.76 19.66 17.24
C LEU A 96 20.35 18.35 16.71
N GLN A 97 21.30 18.46 15.78
CA GLN A 97 22.03 17.29 15.28
C GLN A 97 23.22 17.00 16.18
N ILE A 98 23.28 15.79 16.72
CA ILE A 98 24.38 15.31 17.56
C ILE A 98 24.96 14.04 16.92
N ASP A 99 26.13 14.17 16.28
CA ASP A 99 26.89 13.02 15.77
C ASP A 99 28.05 12.61 16.73
N GLY A 100 28.26 13.37 17.81
CA GLY A 100 29.25 13.09 18.86
C GLY A 100 28.70 12.37 20.08
N THR A 101 29.57 12.03 21.02
CA THR A 101 29.19 11.53 22.35
C THR A 101 29.38 12.62 23.40
N ILE A 102 28.32 12.96 24.12
CA ILE A 102 28.34 13.92 25.23
C ILE A 102 28.43 13.14 26.54
N TYR A 103 29.50 13.38 27.30
CA TYR A 103 29.75 12.77 28.60
C TYR A 103 29.39 13.74 29.73
N ARG A 104 28.63 13.29 30.73
CA ARG A 104 28.42 14.04 31.96
C ARG A 104 29.75 14.24 32.70
N THR A 105 30.12 15.47 33.00
CA THR A 105 31.17 15.80 33.99
C THR A 105 30.60 16.57 35.18
N GLY A 106 29.53 17.34 34.99
CA GLY A 106 28.82 18.04 36.06
C GLY A 106 28.16 17.08 37.07
N THR A 107 27.89 17.58 38.27
CA THR A 107 27.30 16.79 39.39
C THR A 107 25.98 17.34 39.91
N ASP A 108 25.48 18.44 39.36
CA ASP A 108 24.23 19.09 39.80
C ASP A 108 22.99 18.27 39.41
N GLY A 109 21.92 18.35 40.21
CA GLY A 109 20.63 17.79 39.83
C GLY A 109 19.96 18.52 38.67
N GLY A 110 18.87 17.96 38.13
CA GLY A 110 18.11 18.54 37.02
C GLY A 110 18.12 17.63 35.78
N ASN A 111 18.36 18.21 34.60
CA ASN A 111 18.52 17.47 33.35
C ASN A 111 19.71 18.06 32.58
N MET A 112 20.57 17.21 32.01
CA MET A 112 21.77 17.62 31.25
C MET A 112 21.43 18.51 30.07
N ILE A 113 20.45 18.09 29.26
CA ILE A 113 19.80 18.92 28.23
C ILE A 113 18.32 19.03 28.59
N PHE A 114 17.82 20.26 28.69
CA PHE A 114 16.41 20.55 28.94
C PHE A 114 15.88 21.46 27.83
N ILE A 115 14.94 20.96 27.05
CA ILE A 115 14.35 21.67 25.90
C ILE A 115 12.94 22.08 26.29
N GLU A 116 12.62 23.37 26.17
CA GLU A 116 11.35 23.91 26.64
C GLU A 116 10.72 24.93 25.69
N HIS A 117 9.39 25.07 25.75
CA HIS A 117 8.62 26.11 25.07
C HIS A 117 8.94 26.22 23.57
N SER A 118 9.03 25.09 22.87
CA SER A 118 9.59 24.99 21.52
C SER A 118 8.61 24.39 20.52
N SER A 119 8.73 24.75 19.23
CA SER A 119 7.82 24.30 18.16
C SER A 119 8.57 24.00 16.86
N ASP A 120 8.14 22.97 16.12
CA ASP A 120 8.85 22.49 14.92
C ASP A 120 10.32 22.15 15.25
N PHE A 121 10.50 21.06 16.02
CA PHE A 121 11.76 20.67 16.64
C PHE A 121 12.22 19.25 16.23
N GLU A 122 13.53 19.02 16.16
CA GLU A 122 14.09 17.76 15.65
C GLU A 122 15.46 17.49 16.30
N LEU A 123 15.58 16.43 17.11
CA LEU A 123 16.85 15.98 17.68
C LEU A 123 17.22 14.65 17.04
N PHE A 124 18.40 14.58 16.41
CA PHE A 124 18.82 13.38 15.71
C PHE A 124 20.33 13.17 15.64
N SER A 125 20.74 11.95 15.28
CA SER A 125 22.10 11.65 14.83
C SER A 125 22.11 11.22 13.36
N SER A 126 22.87 11.91 12.51
CA SER A 126 22.98 11.52 11.09
C SER A 126 23.76 10.21 10.88
N THR A 127 24.41 9.74 11.93
CA THR A 127 25.24 8.52 11.98
C THR A 127 24.57 7.37 12.72
N SER A 128 23.38 7.58 13.31
CA SER A 128 22.75 6.66 14.29
C SER A 128 23.72 6.20 15.40
N SER A 129 24.68 7.06 15.75
CA SER A 129 25.81 6.75 16.65
C SER A 129 26.11 7.85 17.67
N GLY A 130 25.44 9.01 17.59
CA GLY A 130 25.52 10.06 18.59
C GLY A 130 24.82 9.64 19.89
N ALA A 131 25.38 10.05 21.03
CA ALA A 131 24.96 9.56 22.33
C ALA A 131 25.08 10.59 23.45
N MET A 132 24.22 10.47 24.47
CA MET A 132 24.46 11.02 25.80
C MET A 132 24.82 9.91 26.78
N GLN A 133 25.92 10.09 27.49
CA GLN A 133 26.53 9.12 28.40
C GLN A 133 26.65 9.76 29.80
N GLY A 134 25.72 9.37 30.67
CA GLY A 134 25.50 9.99 31.99
C GLY A 134 26.48 9.55 33.08
N LEU A 135 27.24 8.48 32.88
CA LEU A 135 28.17 7.92 33.87
C LEU A 135 27.50 7.77 35.25
N GLY A 136 26.26 7.28 35.28
CA GLY A 136 25.41 7.07 36.45
C GLY A 136 26.02 6.13 37.47
N TYR A 137 26.80 5.14 37.01
CA TYR A 137 27.59 4.26 37.88
C TYR A 137 28.50 5.01 38.87
N GLU A 138 28.92 6.25 38.59
CA GLU A 138 29.72 7.08 39.51
C GLU A 138 28.89 7.63 40.69
N PHE A 139 27.58 7.81 40.50
CA PHE A 139 26.63 8.13 41.57
C PHE A 139 26.19 6.85 42.31
N HIS A 140 25.86 5.80 41.55
CA HIS A 140 25.31 4.55 42.08
C HIS A 140 26.34 3.75 42.91
N ALA A 141 27.65 3.94 42.66
CA ALA A 141 28.73 3.39 43.50
C ALA A 141 28.70 3.87 44.97
N ASP A 142 28.16 5.06 45.23
CA ASP A 142 27.98 5.64 46.57
C ASP A 142 26.51 5.53 47.07
N ASP A 143 25.69 4.66 46.47
CA ASP A 143 24.25 4.46 46.76
C ASP A 143 23.40 5.75 46.56
N ASN A 144 23.83 6.63 45.64
CA ASN A 144 23.14 7.87 45.31
C ASN A 144 22.32 7.74 44.01
N TRP A 145 21.00 7.78 44.15
CA TRP A 145 20.03 7.65 43.04
C TRP A 145 19.37 9.00 42.67
N SER A 146 20.03 10.12 42.97
CA SER A 146 19.45 11.47 42.91
C SER A 146 20.23 12.46 42.03
N GLY A 147 20.91 11.95 40.99
CA GLY A 147 21.65 12.76 40.03
C GLY A 147 20.79 13.40 38.91
N PRO A 148 21.42 14.00 37.89
CA PRO A 148 20.72 14.58 36.75
C PRO A 148 20.09 13.49 35.86
N ARG A 149 19.02 13.88 35.16
CA ARG A 149 18.45 13.16 34.00
C ARG A 149 19.23 13.51 32.72
N LEU A 150 19.14 12.70 31.67
CA LEU A 150 19.82 13.02 30.40
C LEU A 150 19.04 14.06 29.58
N LEU A 151 17.80 13.74 29.19
CA LEU A 151 16.99 14.57 28.31
C LEU A 151 15.58 14.79 28.87
N ARG A 152 15.10 16.03 28.82
CA ARG A 152 13.70 16.37 29.05
C ARG A 152 13.20 17.35 28.00
N LEU A 153 11.99 17.12 27.51
CA LEU A 153 11.19 18.09 26.75
C LEU A 153 10.05 18.58 27.65
N TYR A 154 9.74 19.88 27.60
CA TYR A 154 8.60 20.48 28.31
C TYR A 154 7.89 21.53 27.44
N ASP A 155 6.57 21.41 27.26
CA ASP A 155 5.79 22.32 26.40
C ASP A 155 6.43 22.46 25.00
N VAL A 156 6.61 21.30 24.34
CA VAL A 156 7.17 21.19 22.98
C VAL A 156 6.10 20.66 22.03
N SER A 157 5.88 21.36 20.91
CA SER A 157 4.96 20.95 19.85
C SER A 157 5.68 20.56 18.56
N ASP A 158 5.09 19.63 17.82
CA ASP A 158 5.46 19.27 16.44
C ASP A 158 6.94 18.89 16.35
N PHE A 159 7.29 17.71 16.89
CA PHE A 159 8.70 17.36 17.11
C PHE A 159 9.04 15.89 16.88
N ALA A 160 10.31 15.63 16.58
CA ALA A 160 10.88 14.28 16.56
C ALA A 160 12.16 14.15 17.41
N LEU A 161 12.34 13.00 18.06
CA LEU A 161 13.58 12.55 18.70
C LEU A 161 13.98 11.19 18.10
N HIS A 162 15.07 11.10 17.34
CA HIS A 162 15.38 9.84 16.67
C HIS A 162 16.85 9.56 16.36
N ASP A 163 17.15 8.31 16.01
CA ASP A 163 18.51 7.85 15.67
C ASP A 163 19.55 8.17 16.77
N PHE A 164 19.11 8.24 18.03
CA PHE A 164 19.88 8.77 19.15
C PHE A 164 19.92 7.82 20.35
N ILE A 165 20.99 7.93 21.14
CA ILE A 165 21.36 6.93 22.15
C ILE A 165 21.47 7.58 23.54
N LEU A 166 20.85 6.98 24.55
CA LEU A 166 20.83 7.46 25.93
C LEU A 166 21.38 6.39 26.89
N VAL A 167 22.45 6.69 27.63
CA VAL A 167 23.22 5.65 28.35
C VAL A 167 23.59 6.10 29.76
N ASP A 168 23.51 5.16 30.72
CA ASP A 168 24.04 5.28 32.08
C ASP A 168 23.55 6.55 32.78
N SER A 169 22.23 6.82 32.76
CA SER A 169 21.69 7.99 33.45
C SER A 169 21.84 7.83 34.99
N PRO A 170 22.27 8.88 35.72
CA PRO A 170 22.18 8.91 37.17
C PRO A 170 20.74 8.81 37.72
N SER A 171 19.74 9.13 36.89
CA SER A 171 18.30 8.99 37.17
C SER A 171 17.55 8.61 35.87
N PHE A 172 16.47 9.30 35.49
CA PHE A 172 15.69 8.99 34.29
C PHE A 172 16.46 9.32 33.00
N HIS A 173 16.19 8.62 31.90
CA HIS A 173 16.84 8.83 30.61
C HIS A 173 16.11 9.89 29.77
N LEU A 174 14.81 9.69 29.49
CA LEU A 174 13.97 10.61 28.72
C LEU A 174 12.64 10.90 29.46
N SER A 175 12.21 12.17 29.47
CA SER A 175 10.87 12.57 29.90
C SER A 175 10.23 13.56 28.92
N LEU A 176 8.99 13.30 28.52
CA LEU A 176 8.15 14.14 27.66
C LEU A 176 7.01 14.74 28.48
N ASP A 177 7.12 16.03 28.78
CA ASP A 177 6.23 16.75 29.69
C ASP A 177 5.36 17.75 28.95
N THR A 178 4.03 17.58 28.98
CA THR A 178 3.07 18.53 28.41
C THR A 178 3.35 18.84 26.92
N CYS A 179 3.89 17.86 26.19
CA CYS A 179 4.28 17.98 24.78
C CYS A 179 3.13 17.57 23.84
N SER A 180 3.26 17.87 22.54
CA SER A 180 2.25 17.49 21.54
C SER A 180 2.80 17.26 20.13
N ASN A 181 2.08 16.46 19.33
CA ASN A 181 2.43 16.11 17.94
C ASN A 181 3.86 15.54 17.84
N GLY A 182 4.20 14.63 18.76
CA GLY A 182 5.55 14.15 18.99
C GLY A 182 5.83 12.77 18.42
N GLU A 183 7.03 12.57 17.89
CA GLU A 183 7.51 11.30 17.33
C GLU A 183 8.83 10.90 18.02
N VAL A 184 8.97 9.65 18.46
CA VAL A 184 10.19 9.16 19.12
C VAL A 184 10.54 7.79 18.56
N TYR A 185 11.66 7.66 17.83
CA TYR A 185 11.98 6.42 17.13
C TYR A 185 13.44 6.13 16.87
N ASN A 186 13.77 4.88 16.51
CA ASN A 186 15.15 4.44 16.28
C ASN A 186 16.07 4.82 17.45
N MET A 187 15.66 4.48 18.68
CA MET A 187 16.41 4.80 19.89
C MET A 187 16.90 3.55 20.62
N ALA A 188 18.04 3.68 21.29
CA ALA A 188 18.53 2.69 22.24
C ALA A 188 18.86 3.36 23.58
N ILE A 189 18.22 2.89 24.64
CA ILE A 189 18.33 3.43 25.99
C ILE A 189 18.91 2.35 26.91
N ARG A 190 19.98 2.66 27.65
CA ARG A 190 20.68 1.67 28.47
C ARG A 190 21.18 2.20 29.81
N GLY A 191 20.46 1.91 30.88
CA GLY A 191 20.81 2.22 32.27
C GLY A 191 21.25 1.01 33.09
N GLY A 192 21.51 1.24 34.38
CA GLY A 192 21.90 0.21 35.34
C GLY A 192 20.73 -0.63 35.86
N ASN A 193 21.01 -1.53 36.81
CA ASN A 193 20.02 -2.41 37.44
C ASN A 193 19.49 -1.84 38.77
N HIS A 194 18.60 -0.85 38.69
CA HIS A 194 17.92 -0.27 39.85
C HIS A 194 16.67 0.52 39.44
N GLY A 195 15.76 0.79 40.38
CA GLY A 195 14.62 1.69 40.17
C GLY A 195 14.98 3.18 40.17
N ALA A 196 14.07 4.01 39.66
CA ALA A 196 14.27 5.43 39.34
C ALA A 196 15.27 5.68 38.19
N LEU A 197 15.36 4.72 37.26
CA LEU A 197 16.19 4.76 36.04
C LEU A 197 15.32 4.74 34.77
N ASP A 198 14.07 5.20 34.86
CA ASP A 198 13.02 5.22 33.85
C ASP A 198 13.56 5.55 32.44
N GLY A 199 13.14 4.76 31.44
CA GLY A 199 13.60 4.83 30.06
C GLY A 199 12.96 5.98 29.29
N VAL A 200 11.67 5.84 28.98
CA VAL A 200 10.83 6.90 28.39
C VAL A 200 9.57 7.11 29.22
N ASP A 201 9.51 8.24 29.91
CA ASP A 201 8.26 8.73 30.52
C ASP A 201 7.53 9.70 29.56
N VAL A 202 6.22 9.55 29.42
CA VAL A 202 5.39 10.49 28.64
C VAL A 202 4.09 10.87 29.35
N TRP A 203 3.85 12.17 29.51
CA TRP A 203 2.55 12.73 29.90
C TRP A 203 2.25 13.93 28.98
N SER A 204 1.55 13.64 27.88
CA SER A 204 1.51 14.47 26.67
C SER A 204 0.35 14.04 25.76
N THR A 205 0.08 14.78 24.68
CA THR A 205 -1.07 14.54 23.78
C THR A 205 -0.64 14.33 22.34
N ASN A 206 -1.18 13.32 21.66
CA ASN A 206 -0.83 12.97 20.26
C ASN A 206 0.68 12.68 20.09
N ILE A 207 1.13 11.56 20.68
CA ILE A 207 2.53 11.14 20.66
C ILE A 207 2.65 9.72 20.10
N TRP A 208 3.59 9.53 19.17
CA TRP A 208 4.00 8.22 18.65
C TRP A 208 5.39 7.86 19.18
N ILE A 209 5.52 6.69 19.79
CA ILE A 209 6.81 6.14 20.27
C ILE A 209 6.97 4.77 19.64
N HIS A 210 7.95 4.58 18.76
CA HIS A 210 8.13 3.30 18.09
C HIS A 210 9.58 2.94 17.81
N ASP A 211 9.89 1.65 17.64
CA ASP A 211 11.23 1.19 17.29
C ASP A 211 12.30 1.65 18.32
N VAL A 212 12.05 1.31 19.60
CA VAL A 212 12.90 1.69 20.75
C VAL A 212 13.35 0.45 21.53
N GLU A 213 14.65 0.33 21.82
CA GLU A 213 15.20 -0.62 22.79
C GLU A 213 15.46 0.06 24.14
N VAL A 214 15.09 -0.61 25.24
CA VAL A 214 15.41 -0.17 26.61
C VAL A 214 16.00 -1.33 27.43
N THR A 215 17.13 -1.06 28.08
CA THR A 215 17.77 -1.94 29.09
C THR A 215 18.16 -1.13 30.31
N ASN A 216 17.34 -1.10 31.35
CA ASN A 216 17.53 -0.28 32.56
C ASN A 216 16.98 -0.97 33.83
N LYS A 217 16.54 -2.22 33.72
CA LYS A 217 15.82 -2.99 34.76
C LYS A 217 14.69 -2.23 35.51
N ASP A 218 14.16 -1.16 34.91
CA ASP A 218 13.09 -0.29 35.40
C ASP A 218 12.19 0.16 34.23
N GLU A 219 11.23 1.05 34.45
CA GLU A 219 10.22 1.43 33.45
C GLU A 219 10.76 1.61 32.01
N CYS A 220 10.18 0.87 31.05
CA CYS A 220 10.64 0.77 29.67
C CYS A 220 10.13 1.96 28.85
N VAL A 221 8.83 1.93 28.50
CA VAL A 221 8.04 3.08 28.04
C VAL A 221 6.79 3.16 28.91
N THR A 222 6.60 4.27 29.62
CA THR A 222 5.46 4.47 30.51
C THR A 222 4.68 5.74 30.19
N VAL A 223 3.35 5.59 30.13
CA VAL A 223 2.42 6.72 30.14
C VAL A 223 2.14 7.16 31.59
N LYS A 224 2.48 8.41 31.93
CA LYS A 224 2.09 9.07 33.17
C LYS A 224 0.88 9.99 32.91
N SER A 225 0.23 10.48 33.96
CA SER A 225 -0.94 11.37 33.84
C SER A 225 -0.55 12.86 33.86
N PRO A 226 -1.17 13.74 33.06
CA PRO A 226 -2.22 13.47 32.08
C PRO A 226 -1.68 13.03 30.71
N ALA A 227 -2.46 12.25 29.97
CA ALA A 227 -2.08 11.79 28.62
C ALA A 227 -3.30 11.52 27.73
N GLN A 228 -3.17 11.79 26.41
CA GLN A 228 -4.21 11.39 25.45
C GLN A 228 -3.68 11.09 24.04
N ASN A 229 -4.25 10.11 23.34
CA ASN A 229 -3.88 9.74 21.97
C ASN A 229 -2.38 9.36 21.87
N ILE A 230 -1.94 8.40 22.70
CA ILE A 230 -0.55 7.91 22.67
C ILE A 230 -0.51 6.52 22.02
N LEU A 231 0.34 6.38 21.02
CA LEU A 231 0.60 5.14 20.31
C LEU A 231 2.04 4.70 20.58
N VAL A 232 2.20 3.51 21.17
CA VAL A 232 3.48 2.91 21.52
C VAL A 232 3.62 1.58 20.80
N GLU A 233 4.59 1.42 19.89
CA GLU A 233 4.69 0.17 19.12
C GLU A 233 6.09 -0.27 18.69
N ASN A 234 6.29 -1.57 18.45
CA ASN A 234 7.62 -2.17 18.20
C ASN A 234 8.64 -1.82 19.31
N ILE A 235 8.34 -2.19 20.56
CA ILE A 235 9.20 -1.87 21.71
C ILE A 235 9.99 -3.09 22.16
N TYR A 236 11.32 -2.94 22.31
CA TYR A 236 12.23 -3.99 22.77
C TYR A 236 12.67 -3.72 24.22
N CYS A 237 11.92 -4.28 25.17
CA CYS A 237 12.22 -4.23 26.60
C CYS A 237 13.21 -5.37 26.97
N ASN A 238 14.49 -5.17 26.66
CA ASN A 238 15.58 -6.14 26.81
C ASN A 238 16.26 -5.97 28.18
N TRP A 239 15.94 -6.81 29.18
CA TRP A 239 16.32 -6.59 30.59
C TRP A 239 15.96 -5.18 31.10
N SER A 240 14.75 -4.71 30.77
CA SER A 240 14.16 -3.53 31.42
C SER A 240 13.24 -3.95 32.57
N GLY A 241 12.50 -3.00 33.11
CA GLY A 241 11.34 -3.26 33.95
C GLY A 241 10.13 -3.67 33.12
N GLY A 242 10.04 -3.28 31.85
CA GLY A 242 8.85 -3.46 31.00
C GLY A 242 7.96 -2.20 30.97
N CYS A 243 6.93 -2.22 30.12
CA CYS A 243 6.03 -1.07 29.93
C CYS A 243 5.11 -0.84 31.13
N GLY A 244 4.46 0.32 31.19
CA GLY A 244 3.51 0.59 32.28
C GLY A 244 2.67 1.85 32.16
N MET A 245 1.86 2.08 33.21
CA MET A 245 1.16 3.34 33.46
C MET A 245 1.30 3.74 34.94
N GLY A 246 1.60 5.02 35.16
CA GLY A 246 1.69 5.61 36.50
C GLY A 246 3.10 5.66 37.11
N SER A 247 3.27 5.79 38.42
CA SER A 247 2.27 5.69 39.49
C SER A 247 1.10 6.68 39.37
N LEU A 248 -0.12 6.16 39.26
CA LEU A 248 -1.35 6.95 39.14
C LEU A 248 -1.82 7.42 40.52
N GLY A 249 -2.51 8.57 40.57
CA GLY A 249 -2.79 9.28 41.82
C GLY A 249 -4.10 10.05 41.81
N ALA A 250 -4.14 11.20 42.49
CA ALA A 250 -5.27 12.10 42.41
C ALA A 250 -5.36 12.75 41.02
N ASP A 251 -6.59 12.98 40.57
CA ASP A 251 -6.96 13.67 39.34
C ASP A 251 -6.29 13.08 38.07
N THR A 252 -6.19 11.74 38.05
CA THR A 252 -5.68 10.96 36.93
C THR A 252 -6.57 11.16 35.70
N ASN A 253 -5.97 11.46 34.56
CA ASN A 253 -6.66 11.66 33.29
C ASN A 253 -5.82 11.09 32.15
N ILE A 254 -6.02 9.80 31.86
CA ILE A 254 -5.38 9.09 30.75
C ILE A 254 -6.49 8.53 29.87
N SER A 255 -6.45 8.82 28.57
CA SER A 255 -7.41 8.24 27.61
C SER A 255 -6.78 7.95 26.26
N ASP A 256 -7.36 7.02 25.51
CA ASP A 256 -7.00 6.73 24.12
C ASP A 256 -5.52 6.33 23.97
N ILE A 257 -5.13 5.19 24.56
CA ILE A 257 -3.74 4.69 24.58
C ILE A 257 -3.64 3.30 23.91
N THR A 258 -2.70 3.13 22.99
CA THR A 258 -2.40 1.82 22.36
C THR A 258 -0.95 1.43 22.62
N TYR A 259 -0.73 0.23 23.18
CA TYR A 259 0.54 -0.50 23.13
C TYR A 259 0.39 -1.68 22.15
N ARG A 260 1.26 -1.75 21.14
CA ARG A 260 1.28 -2.80 20.11
C ARG A 260 2.68 -3.39 19.95
N ASN A 261 2.82 -4.68 19.63
CA ASN A 261 4.11 -5.31 19.28
C ASN A 261 5.20 -5.04 20.35
N VAL A 262 4.88 -5.35 21.62
CA VAL A 262 5.82 -5.18 22.74
C VAL A 262 6.55 -6.50 22.98
N TYR A 263 7.87 -6.51 22.81
CA TYR A 263 8.73 -7.65 23.11
C TYR A 263 9.46 -7.42 24.43
N THR A 264 9.38 -8.39 25.33
CA THR A 264 9.99 -8.32 26.67
C THR A 264 10.84 -9.56 26.94
N TRP A 265 12.03 -9.35 27.49
CA TRP A 265 12.99 -10.41 27.78
C TRP A 265 13.64 -10.20 29.15
N ASN A 266 13.38 -11.12 30.08
CA ASN A 266 13.80 -11.07 31.48
C ASN A 266 13.43 -9.75 32.18
N SER A 267 12.28 -9.15 31.84
CA SER A 267 11.82 -7.88 32.41
C SER A 267 11.11 -8.06 33.76
N ASN A 268 10.90 -6.96 34.50
CA ASN A 268 10.18 -7.04 35.79
C ASN A 268 8.69 -7.31 35.59
N GLN A 269 8.09 -6.69 34.58
CA GLN A 269 6.74 -6.90 34.09
C GLN A 269 6.73 -6.99 32.56
N MET A 270 5.59 -7.37 31.96
CA MET A 270 5.30 -7.05 30.55
C MET A 270 4.53 -5.73 30.46
N MET A 271 3.50 -5.57 31.29
CA MET A 271 2.78 -4.32 31.51
C MET A 271 2.40 -4.17 32.98
N LEU A 272 2.73 -3.02 33.60
CA LEU A 272 2.37 -2.69 34.98
C LEU A 272 1.54 -1.40 35.05
N ILE A 273 0.31 -1.48 35.53
CA ILE A 273 -0.53 -0.32 35.84
C ILE A 273 -0.65 -0.20 37.35
N LYS A 274 -0.04 0.83 37.94
CA LYS A 274 0.15 0.93 39.40
C LYS A 274 -0.48 2.20 39.99
N SER A 275 -1.26 2.03 41.06
CA SER A 275 -1.82 3.11 41.87
C SER A 275 -1.94 2.69 43.34
N ASN A 276 -2.24 3.64 44.23
CA ASN A 276 -2.56 3.33 45.63
C ASN A 276 -3.53 4.38 46.18
N GLY A 277 -4.83 4.13 46.07
CA GLY A 277 -5.85 5.17 46.21
C GLY A 277 -5.87 6.11 44.99
N GLY A 278 -6.24 7.38 45.19
CA GLY A 278 -6.31 8.38 44.12
C GLY A 278 -7.73 8.64 43.61
N SER A 279 -7.81 9.32 42.47
CA SER A 279 -9.06 9.72 41.79
C SER A 279 -8.83 9.91 40.29
N GLY A 280 -9.92 9.91 39.52
CA GLY A 280 -9.87 10.08 38.07
C GLY A 280 -9.87 8.75 37.31
N THR A 281 -9.55 8.80 36.02
CA THR A 281 -9.84 7.73 35.05
C THR A 281 -8.65 7.37 34.16
N VAL A 282 -8.55 6.09 33.83
CA VAL A 282 -7.81 5.56 32.66
C VAL A 282 -8.81 4.87 31.74
N SER A 283 -8.95 5.29 30.48
CA SER A 283 -9.94 4.72 29.57
C SER A 283 -9.46 4.52 28.12
N ASN A 284 -10.18 3.67 27.37
CA ASN A 284 -9.92 3.36 25.95
C ASN A 284 -8.47 2.88 25.71
N VAL A 285 -8.10 1.75 26.32
CA VAL A 285 -6.73 1.22 26.27
C VAL A 285 -6.66 -0.09 25.49
N VAL A 286 -5.71 -0.19 24.55
CA VAL A 286 -5.41 -1.40 23.80
C VAL A 286 -4.00 -1.89 24.15
N LEU A 287 -3.88 -3.17 24.52
CA LEU A 287 -2.62 -3.85 24.84
C LEU A 287 -2.50 -5.10 23.97
N GLU A 288 -1.97 -4.96 22.75
CA GLU A 288 -2.00 -6.00 21.71
C GLU A 288 -0.62 -6.50 21.25
N ASN A 289 -0.55 -7.77 20.83
CA ASN A 289 0.65 -8.42 20.28
C ASN A 289 1.86 -8.34 21.25
N PHE A 290 1.68 -8.82 22.48
CA PHE A 290 2.76 -8.88 23.47
C PHE A 290 3.49 -10.23 23.41
N ILE A 291 4.82 -10.20 23.44
CA ILE A 291 5.67 -11.37 23.62
C ILE A 291 6.52 -11.20 24.88
N GLY A 292 6.57 -12.24 25.72
CA GLY A 292 7.39 -12.25 26.93
C GLY A 292 8.20 -13.53 27.11
N HIS A 293 9.35 -13.41 27.77
CA HIS A 293 10.21 -14.54 28.17
C HIS A 293 10.89 -14.21 29.50
N GLY A 294 10.93 -15.15 30.45
CA GLY A 294 11.62 -14.99 31.74
C GLY A 294 11.17 -13.80 32.61
N ASN A 295 10.01 -13.20 32.34
CA ASN A 295 9.55 -12.00 33.05
C ASN A 295 9.12 -12.32 34.48
N ALA A 296 9.29 -11.38 35.42
CA ALA A 296 8.85 -11.61 36.80
C ALA A 296 7.34 -11.38 37.01
N TYR A 297 6.68 -10.60 36.15
CA TYR A 297 5.23 -10.47 36.05
C TYR A 297 4.85 -10.41 34.56
N SER A 298 3.66 -10.86 34.20
CA SER A 298 3.11 -10.66 32.84
C SER A 298 2.23 -9.40 32.80
N LEU A 299 0.90 -9.55 32.92
CA LEU A 299 -0.04 -8.42 33.08
C LEU A 299 -0.30 -8.19 34.57
N ASP A 300 0.16 -7.05 35.09
CA ASP A 300 -0.12 -6.63 36.46
C ASP A 300 -0.83 -5.26 36.50
N ILE A 301 -2.05 -5.24 37.03
CA ILE A 301 -2.80 -4.06 37.41
C ILE A 301 -2.95 -4.09 38.93
N ASP A 302 -2.31 -3.16 39.63
CA ASP A 302 -2.26 -3.12 41.10
C ASP A 302 -2.66 -1.73 41.63
N SER A 303 -3.91 -1.61 42.09
CA SER A 303 -4.42 -0.41 42.74
C SER A 303 -4.10 -0.29 44.24
N ALA A 304 -3.26 -1.19 44.75
CA ALA A 304 -2.81 -1.25 46.15
C ALA A 304 -1.27 -1.22 46.23
N TRP A 305 -0.60 -0.72 45.19
CA TRP A 305 0.84 -0.87 44.97
C TRP A 305 1.66 -0.40 46.18
N SER A 306 2.26 -1.38 46.87
CA SER A 306 2.82 -1.17 48.21
C SER A 306 4.06 -0.27 48.25
N SER A 307 4.76 -0.12 47.12
CA SER A 307 5.89 0.82 46.99
C SER A 307 5.46 2.27 46.75
N MET A 308 4.16 2.55 46.64
CA MET A 308 3.59 3.90 46.59
C MET A 308 2.92 4.26 47.93
N SER A 309 3.15 5.47 48.43
CA SER A 309 2.37 6.02 49.55
C SER A 309 0.90 6.19 49.15
N LYS A 310 -0.03 5.62 49.93
CA LYS A 310 -1.47 5.72 49.67
C LYS A 310 -1.94 7.18 49.59
N GLN A 311 -2.54 7.51 48.45
CA GLN A 311 -3.19 8.79 48.16
C GLN A 311 -4.61 8.86 48.74
N SER A 312 -5.14 10.07 48.88
CA SER A 312 -6.55 10.30 49.19
C SER A 312 -7.45 10.01 47.99
N GLY A 313 -8.65 9.50 48.26
CA GLY A 313 -9.64 9.13 47.25
C GLY A 313 -9.91 7.62 47.23
N ASP A 314 -11.00 7.25 46.55
CA ASP A 314 -11.54 5.89 46.57
C ASP A 314 -10.85 4.94 45.58
N GLY A 315 -10.07 5.48 44.64
CA GLY A 315 -9.33 4.76 43.61
C GLY A 315 -9.25 5.54 42.30
N VAL A 316 -8.36 5.09 41.41
CA VAL A 316 -8.42 5.45 39.98
C VAL A 316 -9.28 4.42 39.27
N GLU A 317 -10.24 4.88 38.49
CA GLU A 317 -11.16 4.04 37.72
C GLU A 317 -10.52 3.64 36.38
N LEU A 318 -10.62 2.36 36.00
CA LEU A 318 -10.09 1.83 34.74
C LEU A 318 -11.25 1.26 33.91
N SER A 319 -11.39 1.70 32.65
CA SER A 319 -12.50 1.27 31.79
C SER A 319 -12.13 1.09 30.31
N ASN A 320 -12.87 0.23 29.61
CA ASN A 320 -12.70 -0.08 28.19
C ASN A 320 -11.25 -0.47 27.83
N PHE A 321 -10.80 -1.61 28.36
CA PHE A 321 -9.48 -2.20 28.12
C PHE A 321 -9.59 -3.42 27.21
N THR A 322 -8.82 -3.46 26.12
CA THR A 322 -8.69 -4.63 25.23
C THR A 322 -7.27 -5.19 25.31
N ILE A 323 -7.10 -6.36 25.93
CA ILE A 323 -5.84 -7.08 26.08
C ILE A 323 -5.87 -8.30 25.14
N ARG A 324 -4.97 -8.38 24.16
CA ARG A 324 -5.06 -9.43 23.13
C ARG A 324 -3.76 -9.92 22.49
N ASN A 325 -3.76 -11.19 22.06
CA ASN A 325 -2.62 -11.82 21.36
C ASN A 325 -1.31 -11.76 22.18
N TRP A 326 -1.40 -12.16 23.46
CA TRP A 326 -0.27 -12.25 24.39
C TRP A 326 0.30 -13.67 24.40
N LYS A 327 1.63 -13.83 24.35
CA LYS A 327 2.27 -15.16 24.35
C LYS A 327 3.68 -15.19 24.92
N GLY A 328 4.11 -16.36 25.36
CA GLY A 328 5.46 -16.61 25.83
C GLY A 328 5.48 -17.10 27.28
N THR A 329 6.48 -16.67 28.04
CA THR A 329 6.78 -17.20 29.38
C THR A 329 7.11 -16.16 30.45
N GLU A 330 6.88 -16.57 31.70
CA GLU A 330 7.24 -15.85 32.92
C GLU A 330 8.04 -16.77 33.85
N ALA A 331 8.91 -16.19 34.69
CA ALA A 331 9.92 -16.94 35.42
C ALA A 331 9.32 -17.96 36.41
N ASN A 332 8.29 -17.57 37.17
CA ASN A 332 7.63 -18.44 38.15
C ASN A 332 6.17 -18.02 38.37
N GLY A 333 5.27 -18.61 37.59
CA GLY A 333 3.82 -18.37 37.63
C GLY A 333 3.12 -18.81 38.93
N ALA A 334 3.78 -19.62 39.76
CA ALA A 334 3.29 -20.01 41.08
C ALA A 334 3.57 -18.93 42.14
N GLU A 335 4.70 -18.21 42.06
CA GLU A 335 4.94 -16.99 42.84
C GLU A 335 4.13 -15.82 42.28
N ARG A 336 4.07 -15.67 40.94
CA ARG A 336 3.58 -14.49 40.22
C ARG A 336 2.92 -14.89 38.91
N GLY A 337 1.64 -15.24 38.96
CA GLY A 337 0.91 -15.67 37.77
C GLY A 337 0.59 -14.55 36.78
N PRO A 338 0.19 -14.88 35.53
CA PRO A 338 0.37 -13.96 34.41
C PRO A 338 -0.76 -12.92 34.27
N VAL A 339 -1.84 -13.06 35.03
CA VAL A 339 -2.93 -12.09 35.10
C VAL A 339 -3.19 -11.76 36.56
N LYS A 340 -2.82 -10.54 36.95
CA LYS A 340 -3.13 -9.94 38.25
C LYS A 340 -3.87 -8.63 37.99
N ILE A 341 -5.15 -8.57 38.35
CA ILE A 341 -6.00 -7.39 38.15
C ILE A 341 -6.69 -7.04 39.47
N ILE A 342 -5.99 -6.27 40.30
CA ILE A 342 -6.46 -5.79 41.60
C ILE A 342 -6.97 -4.36 41.46
N CYS A 343 -8.29 -4.22 41.42
CA CYS A 343 -8.98 -2.93 41.32
C CYS A 343 -9.56 -2.51 42.68
N PRO A 344 -9.70 -1.20 42.95
CA PRO A 344 -10.08 -0.71 44.26
C PRO A 344 -11.60 -0.84 44.43
N ASN A 345 -12.06 -1.37 45.58
CA ASN A 345 -13.49 -1.61 45.83
C ASN A 345 -14.37 -0.35 45.80
N GLY A 346 -13.78 0.86 45.79
CA GLY A 346 -14.45 2.15 45.64
C GLY A 346 -14.44 2.75 44.23
N ALA A 347 -13.63 2.21 43.31
CA ALA A 347 -13.64 2.52 41.88
C ALA A 347 -13.32 1.25 41.06
N PRO A 348 -14.25 0.28 40.97
CA PRO A 348 -14.03 -1.00 40.29
C PRO A 348 -13.67 -0.83 38.81
N CYS A 349 -12.85 -1.74 38.28
CA CYS A 349 -12.56 -1.76 36.83
C CYS A 349 -13.71 -2.42 36.07
N TYR A 350 -14.07 -1.89 34.91
CA TYR A 350 -15.14 -2.45 34.06
C TYR A 350 -14.78 -2.41 32.58
N GLU A 351 -15.53 -3.15 31.75
CA GLU A 351 -15.24 -3.28 30.30
C GLU A 351 -13.78 -3.75 30.05
N MET A 352 -13.33 -4.73 30.85
CA MET A 352 -12.02 -5.38 30.73
C MET A 352 -12.14 -6.65 29.86
N TYR A 353 -11.43 -6.69 28.73
CA TYR A 353 -11.49 -7.82 27.79
C TYR A 353 -10.11 -8.45 27.63
N ILE A 354 -9.99 -9.75 27.92
CA ILE A 354 -8.76 -10.54 27.73
C ILE A 354 -9.04 -11.67 26.75
N GLU A 355 -8.51 -11.55 25.53
CA GLU A 355 -8.62 -12.53 24.43
C GLU A 355 -7.23 -13.01 23.98
N ASP A 356 -7.14 -14.18 23.34
CA ASP A 356 -5.90 -14.75 22.76
C ASP A 356 -4.64 -14.61 23.64
N PHE A 357 -4.76 -14.97 24.92
CA PHE A 357 -3.70 -14.84 25.93
C PHE A 357 -3.16 -16.22 26.34
N ALA A 358 -1.89 -16.49 26.03
CA ALA A 358 -1.23 -17.78 26.22
C ALA A 358 0.17 -17.62 26.84
N MET A 359 0.22 -17.32 28.14
CA MET A 359 1.47 -17.29 28.93
C MET A 359 1.66 -18.61 29.71
N TRP A 360 2.92 -19.02 29.92
CA TRP A 360 3.26 -20.17 30.77
C TRP A 360 4.48 -19.93 31.70
N THR A 361 4.53 -20.62 32.84
CA THR A 361 5.68 -20.58 33.77
C THR A 361 6.93 -21.33 33.23
N GLU A 362 8.12 -20.81 33.54
CA GLU A 362 9.41 -21.48 33.30
C GLU A 362 9.82 -22.38 34.48
N GLU A 363 9.54 -21.96 35.72
CA GLU A 363 9.74 -22.77 36.92
C GLU A 363 8.43 -23.45 37.37
N GLY A 364 8.49 -24.75 37.66
CA GLY A 364 7.34 -25.54 38.11
C GLY A 364 6.40 -25.99 36.98
N ASP A 365 5.19 -26.40 37.36
CA ASP A 365 4.14 -26.90 36.48
C ASP A 365 2.75 -26.32 36.78
N GLU A 366 2.69 -25.24 37.58
CA GLU A 366 1.44 -24.51 37.89
C GLU A 366 1.60 -22.98 37.84
N GLN A 367 0.51 -22.28 37.51
CA GLN A 367 0.39 -20.82 37.59
C GLN A 367 -1.02 -20.40 38.01
N TRP A 368 -1.21 -19.17 38.47
CA TRP A 368 -2.52 -18.64 38.88
C TRP A 368 -2.96 -17.38 38.14
N TYR A 369 -4.25 -17.07 38.16
CA TYR A 369 -4.82 -15.81 37.71
C TYR A 369 -5.63 -15.22 38.85
N THR A 370 -5.49 -13.92 39.15
CA THR A 370 -6.22 -13.29 40.26
C THR A 370 -6.81 -11.94 39.88
N CYS A 371 -8.08 -11.74 40.27
CA CYS A 371 -8.86 -10.56 39.94
C CYS A 371 -9.63 -10.08 41.18
N GLN A 372 -9.71 -8.77 41.40
CA GLN A 372 -10.49 -8.15 42.49
C GLN A 372 -11.23 -6.94 41.94
N SER A 373 -12.55 -6.87 42.17
CA SER A 373 -13.41 -5.76 41.71
C SER A 373 -13.21 -5.38 40.23
N ALA A 374 -13.06 -6.38 39.35
CA ALA A 374 -12.75 -6.21 37.94
C ALA A 374 -13.74 -6.98 37.04
N PHE A 375 -14.40 -6.26 36.12
CA PHE A 375 -15.55 -6.77 35.37
C PHE A 375 -15.32 -6.78 33.85
N GLY A 376 -15.81 -7.82 33.18
CA GLY A 376 -15.73 -7.98 31.73
C GLY A 376 -15.71 -9.43 31.31
N SER A 377 -14.71 -9.85 30.52
CA SER A 377 -14.56 -11.26 30.11
C SER A 377 -13.11 -11.70 29.93
N GLY A 378 -12.78 -12.84 30.55
CA GLY A 378 -11.49 -13.51 30.45
C GLY A 378 -10.95 -13.92 31.83
N PHE A 379 -10.31 -15.10 31.91
CA PHE A 379 -9.61 -15.62 33.10
C PHE A 379 -10.40 -15.57 34.41
N CYS A 380 -10.17 -14.55 35.25
CA CYS A 380 -10.77 -14.38 36.57
C CYS A 380 -11.74 -13.19 36.68
N LEU A 381 -12.02 -12.49 35.57
CA LEU A 381 -12.91 -11.34 35.53
C LEU A 381 -14.37 -11.78 35.75
N GLU A 382 -15.09 -11.02 36.57
CA GLU A 382 -16.51 -11.28 36.85
C GLU A 382 -17.43 -10.69 35.77
N SER A 383 -18.57 -11.34 35.54
CA SER A 383 -19.54 -10.93 34.51
C SER A 383 -20.78 -10.28 35.13
N GLY A 384 -21.06 -9.02 34.77
CA GLY A 384 -22.28 -8.33 35.19
C GLY A 384 -22.28 -6.83 34.86
N SER A 385 -23.44 -6.18 34.96
CA SER A 385 -23.65 -4.73 34.78
C SER A 385 -23.62 -3.92 36.08
N ASP A 386 -23.71 -4.60 37.22
CA ASP A 386 -24.03 -3.98 38.51
C ASP A 386 -22.75 -3.67 39.33
N TYR A 387 -21.58 -3.93 38.73
CA TYR A 387 -20.20 -3.63 39.15
C TYR A 387 -19.94 -3.63 40.67
N THR A 388 -20.51 -4.61 41.38
CA THR A 388 -20.51 -4.67 42.84
C THR A 388 -19.22 -5.29 43.34
N SER A 389 -18.38 -4.49 44.00
CA SER A 389 -17.03 -4.86 44.43
C SER A 389 -16.97 -6.17 45.23
N TYR A 390 -15.92 -6.95 44.95
CA TYR A 390 -15.73 -8.30 45.45
C TYR A 390 -14.28 -8.52 45.92
N GLU A 391 -14.09 -9.41 46.89
CA GLU A 391 -12.77 -9.81 47.40
C GLU A 391 -12.01 -10.66 46.37
N ALA A 392 -10.67 -10.58 46.34
CA ALA A 392 -9.86 -11.20 45.30
C ALA A 392 -10.16 -12.69 45.05
N THR A 393 -10.53 -13.02 43.81
CA THR A 393 -10.68 -14.40 43.34
C THR A 393 -9.36 -14.90 42.77
N THR A 394 -9.11 -16.21 42.87
CA THR A 394 -7.93 -16.85 42.29
C THR A 394 -8.31 -18.16 41.62
N SER A 395 -7.82 -18.38 40.40
CA SER A 395 -7.93 -19.65 39.68
C SER A 395 -6.54 -20.17 39.31
N THR A 396 -6.34 -21.48 39.27
CA THR A 396 -5.04 -22.12 39.03
C THR A 396 -5.08 -22.97 37.77
N ALA A 397 -4.03 -22.90 36.95
CA ALA A 397 -3.80 -23.77 35.79
C ALA A 397 -2.54 -24.61 36.02
N THR A 398 -2.65 -25.92 35.77
CA THR A 398 -1.57 -26.92 35.96
C THR A 398 -1.17 -27.59 34.64
N SER A 399 -1.32 -26.85 33.53
CA SER A 399 -1.01 -27.30 32.17
C SER A 399 -0.85 -26.11 31.23
N ALA A 400 0.20 -26.12 30.40
CA ALA A 400 0.50 -25.03 29.47
C ALA A 400 -0.64 -24.78 28.45
N PRO A 401 -1.03 -23.51 28.21
CA PRO A 401 -2.03 -23.19 27.19
C PRO A 401 -1.47 -23.42 25.78
N SER A 402 -2.32 -23.88 24.86
CA SER A 402 -1.95 -24.06 23.46
C SER A 402 -1.57 -22.72 22.82
N GLY A 403 -0.39 -22.65 22.19
CA GLY A 403 0.10 -21.43 21.51
C GLY A 403 1.03 -20.55 22.34
N TYR A 404 1.42 -20.95 23.56
CA TYR A 404 2.33 -20.16 24.39
C TYR A 404 3.77 -20.04 23.85
N SER A 405 4.18 -20.92 22.94
CA SER A 405 5.53 -20.87 22.35
C SER A 405 5.69 -19.62 21.48
N ALA A 406 6.71 -18.81 21.80
CA ALA A 406 6.96 -17.53 21.17
C ALA A 406 8.38 -17.46 20.57
N PRO A 407 8.61 -16.67 19.50
CA PRO A 407 9.94 -16.39 19.00
C PRO A 407 10.73 -15.48 19.97
N THR A 408 12.07 -15.54 19.87
CA THR A 408 13.00 -14.67 20.61
C THR A 408 13.68 -13.67 19.67
N MET A 409 14.43 -12.72 20.22
CA MET A 409 15.20 -11.73 19.47
C MET A 409 16.69 -12.12 19.39
N ALA A 410 17.42 -11.56 18.41
CA ALA A 410 18.82 -11.91 18.18
C ALA A 410 19.82 -11.23 19.15
N SER A 411 19.38 -10.19 19.86
CA SER A 411 20.20 -9.35 20.76
C SER A 411 19.87 -9.56 22.25
N ASP A 412 19.13 -10.63 22.56
CA ASP A 412 18.62 -10.90 23.91
C ASP A 412 19.76 -11.06 24.92
N LEU A 413 19.77 -10.18 25.93
CA LEU A 413 20.85 -10.13 26.91
C LEU A 413 20.78 -11.32 27.86
N THR A 414 21.95 -11.82 28.28
CA THR A 414 22.07 -12.96 29.21
C THR A 414 22.27 -12.54 30.67
N ARG A 415 22.17 -11.22 30.94
CA ARG A 415 22.30 -10.55 32.24
C ARG A 415 22.04 -9.05 32.07
N ASP A 416 21.73 -8.38 33.18
CA ASP A 416 21.83 -6.93 33.31
C ASP A 416 23.28 -6.42 33.33
N PHE A 417 23.43 -5.09 33.28
CA PHE A 417 24.72 -4.41 33.35
C PHE A 417 25.21 -4.12 34.79
N GLY A 418 24.46 -4.49 35.83
CA GLY A 418 24.67 -4.02 37.19
C GLY A 418 24.44 -2.51 37.32
N SER A 419 24.95 -1.89 38.38
CA SER A 419 24.83 -0.44 38.61
C SER A 419 26.13 0.26 39.00
N THR A 420 27.17 -0.46 39.43
CA THR A 420 28.42 0.12 39.97
C THR A 420 29.61 0.04 39.03
N VAL A 421 29.36 -0.21 37.73
CA VAL A 421 30.36 -0.28 36.66
C VAL A 421 29.85 0.45 35.41
N SER A 422 30.76 1.12 34.68
CA SER A 422 30.41 1.93 33.51
C SER A 422 29.74 1.12 32.41
N ILE A 423 28.62 1.63 31.91
CA ILE A 423 27.72 0.92 31.01
C ILE A 423 28.06 1.24 29.53
N PRO A 424 28.26 0.22 28.67
CA PRO A 424 28.71 0.43 27.30
C PRO A 424 27.58 0.95 26.40
N ILE A 425 27.92 1.99 25.63
CA ILE A 425 27.03 2.59 24.62
C ILE A 425 26.58 1.50 23.62
N PRO A 426 25.26 1.32 23.39
CA PRO A 426 24.75 0.36 22.40
C PRO A 426 25.01 0.80 20.96
N THR A 427 24.75 -0.11 20.03
CA THR A 427 24.33 0.24 18.66
C THR A 427 22.81 0.12 18.61
N ILE A 428 22.11 1.05 17.96
CA ILE A 428 20.65 0.97 17.81
C ILE A 428 20.29 -0.29 16.99
N PRO A 429 19.34 -1.13 17.45
CA PRO A 429 18.89 -2.31 16.71
C PRO A 429 18.27 -2.00 15.34
N THR A 430 18.22 -3.00 14.47
CA THR A 430 17.50 -2.97 13.18
C THR A 430 16.20 -3.79 13.20
N SER A 431 15.75 -4.20 14.38
CA SER A 431 14.47 -4.86 14.65
C SER A 431 14.21 -4.77 16.16
N PHE A 432 12.96 -4.50 16.53
CA PHE A 432 12.55 -4.27 17.93
C PHE A 432 11.43 -5.22 18.40
N TYR A 433 10.87 -6.02 17.49
CA TYR A 433 9.89 -7.05 17.79
C TYR A 433 10.03 -8.22 16.79
N PRO A 434 9.90 -9.50 17.21
CA PRO A 434 10.14 -10.64 16.34
C PRO A 434 9.29 -10.65 15.07
N GLY A 435 9.97 -10.63 13.91
CA GLY A 435 9.31 -10.66 12.60
C GLY A 435 8.71 -9.31 12.15
N ALA A 436 8.78 -8.26 12.98
CA ALA A 436 8.46 -6.90 12.57
C ALA A 436 9.68 -6.22 11.90
N THR A 437 9.41 -5.45 10.85
CA THR A 437 10.36 -4.50 10.28
C THR A 437 10.14 -3.14 10.97
N PRO A 438 11.19 -2.40 11.35
CA PRO A 438 11.03 -1.04 11.85
C PRO A 438 10.30 -0.13 10.85
N TYR A 439 9.50 0.82 11.35
CA TYR A 439 8.79 1.77 10.50
C TYR A 439 9.75 2.74 9.79
N SER A 440 10.83 3.13 10.48
CA SER A 440 11.85 4.04 9.97
C SER A 440 13.22 3.37 9.91
N ALA A 441 13.92 3.45 8.77
CA ALA A 441 15.27 2.89 8.63
C ALA A 441 16.35 3.85 9.17
N LEU A 442 17.34 3.30 9.89
CA LEU A 442 18.45 4.05 10.52
C LEU A 442 19.18 4.99 9.54
N MET A 443 19.36 6.26 9.91
CA MET A 443 20.08 7.26 9.11
C MET A 443 21.54 6.87 8.84
N GLY A 444 22.22 6.30 9.83
CA GLY A 444 23.60 5.83 9.75
C GLY A 444 23.82 4.72 8.71
N ALA A 445 22.78 3.93 8.42
CA ALA A 445 22.86 2.94 7.34
C ALA A 445 23.04 3.63 5.97
N GLN A 446 22.36 4.76 5.74
CA GLN A 446 22.42 5.53 4.49
C GLN A 446 23.79 6.23 4.31
N SER A 447 24.37 6.76 5.39
CA SER A 447 25.70 7.40 5.31
C SER A 447 26.83 6.39 5.07
N SER A 448 26.71 5.16 5.59
CA SER A 448 27.70 4.08 5.35
C SER A 448 27.88 3.73 3.87
N ALA A 449 26.79 3.76 3.08
CA ALA A 449 26.82 3.51 1.64
C ALA A 449 27.62 4.60 0.88
N SER A 450 27.61 5.83 1.38
CA SER A 450 28.33 6.97 0.79
C SER A 450 29.85 6.92 1.06
N ALA A 451 30.28 6.37 2.20
CA ALA A 451 31.68 6.35 2.61
C ALA A 451 32.59 5.50 1.69
N ASN A 452 32.05 4.41 1.13
CA ASN A 452 32.82 3.46 0.30
C ASN A 452 33.30 4.04 -1.05
N VAL A 453 32.92 5.26 -1.41
CA VAL A 453 33.28 5.90 -2.70
C VAL A 453 34.55 6.76 -2.62
N ARG A 454 35.17 6.95 -1.43
CA ARG A 454 36.34 7.84 -1.24
C ARG A 454 37.57 7.25 -0.52
N ALA A 455 37.87 5.97 -0.72
CA ALA A 455 39.17 5.40 -0.34
C ALA A 455 40.29 5.71 -1.36
N VAL A 456 40.79 6.96 -1.41
CA VAL A 456 41.94 7.32 -2.27
C VAL A 456 43.24 6.79 -1.64
N ALA A 457 43.74 5.67 -2.16
CA ALA A 457 44.94 5.01 -1.65
C ALA A 457 46.21 5.86 -1.87
N PHE A 458 46.83 6.33 -0.79
CA PHE A 458 48.18 6.90 -0.82
C PHE A 458 49.21 5.81 -1.14
N SER A 459 50.00 6.00 -2.19
CA SER A 459 51.02 5.04 -2.61
C SER A 459 52.32 5.19 -1.81
N THR A 460 52.80 4.08 -1.25
CA THR A 460 54.16 3.95 -0.70
C THR A 460 54.98 2.96 -1.54
N SER A 461 56.30 3.22 -1.68
CA SER A 461 57.11 2.66 -2.77
C SER A 461 58.09 1.57 -2.31
N ALA A 462 57.98 0.33 -2.83
CA ALA A 462 58.87 -0.79 -2.48
C ALA A 462 59.13 -1.83 -3.60
N VAL A 463 59.80 -1.40 -4.67
CA VAL A 463 61.05 -1.99 -5.25
C VAL A 463 61.26 -3.54 -5.23
N VAL A 464 61.50 -4.12 -6.43
CA VAL A 464 61.86 -5.54 -6.83
C VAL A 464 60.85 -6.66 -6.48
N SER A 465 60.74 -7.80 -7.21
CA SER A 465 61.63 -8.42 -8.21
C SER A 465 60.92 -9.05 -9.43
N ARG A 466 61.64 -9.81 -10.29
CA ARG A 466 61.29 -10.11 -11.70
C ARG A 466 61.43 -11.60 -12.05
N ALA A 467 60.38 -12.22 -12.62
CA ALA A 467 60.40 -13.43 -13.46
C ALA A 467 59.06 -13.52 -14.25
N GLY A 468 58.94 -14.11 -15.44
CA GLY A 468 59.93 -14.66 -16.38
C GLY A 468 59.26 -15.61 -17.40
N SER A 469 59.65 -15.59 -18.69
CA SER A 469 59.03 -16.32 -19.84
C SER A 469 57.58 -15.89 -20.19
N SER A 470 57.15 -15.49 -21.41
CA SER A 470 57.30 -15.94 -22.82
C SER A 470 56.32 -17.06 -23.22
N SER A 471 55.60 -17.02 -24.35
CA SER A 471 55.98 -16.47 -25.68
C SER A 471 54.80 -15.96 -26.57
N ARG A 472 55.17 -15.25 -27.65
CA ARG A 472 54.36 -14.85 -28.85
C ARG A 472 54.73 -15.79 -30.05
N PRO A 473 54.21 -15.69 -31.32
CA PRO A 473 53.51 -14.56 -31.99
C PRO A 473 52.33 -14.96 -32.94
N ALA A 474 51.95 -14.00 -33.83
CA ALA A 474 51.21 -14.12 -35.11
C ALA A 474 49.66 -14.34 -35.03
N GLN A 475 48.78 -13.56 -35.68
CA GLN A 475 48.66 -13.04 -37.08
C GLN A 475 48.08 -14.09 -38.07
N THR A 476 47.19 -13.79 -39.04
CA THR A 476 46.62 -12.49 -39.52
C THR A 476 45.40 -12.66 -40.47
N VAL A 477 44.48 -11.68 -40.45
CA VAL A 477 43.82 -11.04 -41.63
C VAL A 477 42.66 -11.73 -42.40
N SER A 478 41.79 -10.83 -42.89
CA SER A 478 40.78 -10.91 -43.96
C SER A 478 39.37 -11.45 -43.65
N SER A 479 38.28 -10.97 -44.27
CA SER A 479 37.77 -9.58 -44.53
C SER A 479 36.73 -9.62 -45.67
N SER A 480 35.72 -8.73 -45.65
CA SER A 480 34.79 -8.44 -46.77
C SER A 480 33.83 -9.59 -47.16
N THR A 481 32.64 -9.39 -47.76
CA THR A 481 31.95 -8.17 -48.23
C THR A 481 30.42 -8.37 -48.24
N LYS A 482 29.61 -7.30 -48.14
CA LYS A 482 28.26 -7.22 -48.74
C LYS A 482 28.38 -6.61 -50.15
N PRO A 483 27.55 -6.98 -51.15
CA PRO A 483 26.33 -6.18 -51.41
C PRO A 483 25.12 -7.01 -51.93
N THR A 484 24.12 -6.30 -52.47
CA THR A 484 22.68 -6.64 -52.63
C THR A 484 22.22 -7.09 -54.04
N THR A 485 20.90 -7.36 -54.18
CA THR A 485 20.00 -7.45 -55.39
C THR A 485 19.55 -8.86 -55.87
N ALA A 486 18.41 -9.09 -56.57
CA ALA A 486 17.03 -8.49 -56.52
C ALA A 486 16.00 -9.23 -57.46
N ALA A 487 14.70 -9.25 -57.06
CA ALA A 487 13.46 -9.23 -57.90
C ALA A 487 12.90 -10.45 -58.72
N ALA A 488 11.56 -10.39 -58.98
CA ALA A 488 10.64 -11.20 -59.85
C ALA A 488 10.37 -12.69 -59.47
N GLY A 489 9.21 -13.35 -59.74
CA GLY A 489 7.87 -13.07 -60.36
C GLY A 489 7.09 -14.42 -60.57
N SER A 490 5.84 -14.60 -61.05
CA SER A 490 4.63 -13.78 -61.37
C SER A 490 3.43 -14.70 -61.83
N THR A 491 2.24 -14.17 -62.22
CA THR A 491 1.10 -14.83 -62.99
C THR A 491 0.17 -15.88 -62.28
N THR A 492 -1.16 -16.08 -62.55
CA THR A 492 -2.23 -15.47 -63.42
C THR A 492 -3.70 -15.93 -63.14
N GLY A 493 -4.69 -15.00 -63.10
CA GLY A 493 -6.10 -15.09 -63.61
C GLY A 493 -7.17 -16.01 -62.93
N PRO A 494 -8.46 -16.03 -63.38
CA PRO A 494 -9.24 -14.96 -64.06
C PRO A 494 -10.79 -14.86 -63.76
N THR A 495 -11.39 -13.65 -63.88
CA THR A 495 -12.80 -13.31 -64.31
C THR A 495 -14.06 -13.86 -63.58
N ALA A 496 -15.23 -13.17 -63.45
CA ALA A 496 -15.76 -11.78 -63.59
C ALA A 496 -17.28 -11.81 -63.14
N ALA A 497 -18.22 -10.83 -63.28
CA ALA A 497 -18.35 -9.49 -63.87
C ALA A 497 -19.63 -8.73 -63.36
N ALA A 498 -19.66 -7.38 -63.46
CA ALA A 498 -20.79 -6.47 -63.81
C ALA A 498 -22.12 -6.37 -62.98
N ALA A 499 -22.83 -5.22 -62.86
CA ALA A 499 -22.52 -3.78 -63.10
C ALA A 499 -23.69 -2.82 -62.62
N GLU A 500 -23.43 -1.50 -62.57
CA GLU A 500 -24.36 -0.31 -62.56
C GLU A 500 -25.30 -0.07 -61.33
N GLY A 501 -25.68 1.16 -60.92
CA GLY A 501 -25.25 2.54 -61.27
C GLY A 501 -26.20 3.68 -60.75
N PHE A 502 -25.73 4.95 -60.69
CA PHE A 502 -26.49 6.23 -60.49
C PHE A 502 -27.18 6.50 -59.10
N THR A 503 -27.46 7.72 -58.57
CA THR A 503 -26.91 9.12 -58.65
C THR A 503 -27.41 10.00 -57.46
N PHE A 504 -26.83 11.21 -57.26
CA PHE A 504 -27.23 12.27 -56.31
C PHE A 504 -28.71 12.73 -56.37
N PHE A 505 -29.33 13.09 -55.23
CA PHE A 505 -29.58 14.48 -54.78
C PHE A 505 -30.18 14.55 -53.35
N SER A 506 -30.33 15.76 -52.80
CA SER A 506 -30.75 16.09 -51.43
C SER A 506 -32.27 16.18 -51.22
N ASP A 507 -32.76 15.98 -49.98
CA ASP A 507 -33.61 16.99 -49.34
C ASP A 507 -33.65 16.88 -47.79
N ASN A 508 -34.16 17.93 -47.13
CA ASN A 508 -34.31 18.05 -45.68
C ASN A 508 -35.50 17.25 -45.10
N GLN A 509 -35.29 16.55 -43.98
CA GLN A 509 -36.31 16.45 -42.94
C GLN A 509 -35.74 16.10 -41.56
N SER A 510 -36.03 16.94 -40.56
CA SER A 510 -35.60 16.80 -39.17
C SER A 510 -36.56 15.91 -38.36
N PRO A 511 -36.09 14.84 -37.69
CA PRO A 511 -36.86 14.16 -36.66
C PRO A 511 -36.66 14.84 -35.29
N THR A 512 -37.76 15.17 -34.63
CA THR A 512 -37.80 15.56 -33.21
C THR A 512 -37.33 14.42 -32.29
N PRO A 513 -36.79 14.71 -31.09
CA PRO A 513 -36.24 13.67 -30.21
C PRO A 513 -37.29 12.62 -29.83
N CYS A 514 -36.89 11.35 -29.91
CA CYS A 514 -37.70 10.21 -29.50
C CYS A 514 -37.13 9.63 -28.21
N SER A 515 -37.95 9.52 -27.17
CA SER A 515 -37.57 8.95 -25.87
C SER A 515 -37.37 7.43 -26.00
N ILE A 516 -36.12 6.98 -26.10
CA ILE A 516 -35.79 5.55 -26.13
C ILE A 516 -35.80 5.01 -24.70
N SER A 517 -36.79 4.17 -24.41
CA SER A 517 -36.79 3.32 -23.21
C SER A 517 -35.80 2.17 -23.42
N MET A 518 -34.76 2.10 -22.60
CA MET A 518 -33.79 1.00 -22.62
C MET A 518 -34.20 -0.07 -21.61
N ALA A 519 -34.41 -1.30 -22.09
CA ALA A 519 -34.77 -2.44 -21.25
C ALA A 519 -33.92 -3.67 -21.64
N SER A 520 -33.02 -4.08 -20.75
CA SER A 520 -32.31 -5.36 -20.85
C SER A 520 -33.30 -6.54 -20.72
N PRO A 521 -33.06 -7.72 -21.32
CA PRO A 521 -34.02 -8.84 -21.32
C PRO A 521 -34.50 -9.34 -19.95
N HIS A 522 -33.82 -8.99 -18.86
CA HIS A 522 -34.21 -9.33 -17.48
C HIS A 522 -34.95 -8.20 -16.72
N ALA A 523 -35.10 -7.00 -17.30
CA ALA A 523 -35.69 -5.84 -16.62
C ALA A 523 -37.24 -5.83 -16.57
N VAL A 524 -37.90 -6.65 -17.40
CA VAL A 524 -39.32 -6.50 -17.79
C VAL A 524 -40.33 -6.57 -16.64
N ASP A 525 -40.01 -7.26 -15.54
CA ASP A 525 -40.91 -7.46 -14.38
C ASP A 525 -40.51 -6.66 -13.12
N SER A 526 -39.49 -5.81 -13.16
CA SER A 526 -38.97 -5.10 -11.97
C SER A 526 -39.50 -3.66 -11.84
N PRO A 527 -39.74 -3.15 -10.62
CA PRO A 527 -40.14 -1.75 -10.44
C PRO A 527 -38.99 -0.81 -10.85
N PRO A 528 -39.27 0.33 -11.51
CA PRO A 528 -38.27 1.32 -11.90
C PRO A 528 -37.90 2.23 -10.71
N ASP A 529 -37.43 1.62 -9.62
CA ASP A 529 -37.09 2.31 -8.36
C ASP A 529 -35.76 1.80 -7.75
N GLY A 530 -34.93 1.10 -8.53
CA GLY A 530 -33.67 0.53 -8.06
C GLY A 530 -33.81 -0.70 -7.14
N THR A 531 -35.02 -1.21 -6.89
CA THR A 531 -35.21 -2.36 -5.98
C THR A 531 -35.24 -3.73 -6.67
N GLY A 532 -34.96 -3.77 -7.98
CA GLY A 532 -34.97 -5.00 -8.79
C GLY A 532 -33.98 -6.06 -8.31
N VAL A 533 -32.82 -5.64 -7.79
CA VAL A 533 -31.74 -6.50 -7.29
C VAL A 533 -32.16 -7.35 -6.08
N ILE A 534 -33.16 -6.92 -5.30
CA ILE A 534 -33.68 -7.68 -4.16
C ILE A 534 -34.30 -9.03 -4.60
N LYS A 535 -34.67 -9.18 -5.88
CA LYS A 535 -35.08 -10.47 -6.47
C LYS A 535 -33.93 -11.44 -6.69
N LEU A 536 -32.72 -10.93 -6.90
CA LEU A 536 -31.49 -11.71 -7.05
C LEU A 536 -30.87 -12.01 -5.69
N ASP A 537 -30.94 -11.04 -4.77
CA ASP A 537 -30.44 -11.14 -3.41
C ASP A 537 -31.47 -10.58 -2.38
N PRO A 538 -32.32 -11.45 -1.80
CA PRO A 538 -33.33 -11.05 -0.82
C PRO A 538 -32.78 -10.46 0.48
N TRP A 539 -31.48 -10.62 0.78
CA TRP A 539 -30.86 -10.02 1.98
C TRP A 539 -30.72 -8.48 1.86
N LEU A 540 -30.95 -7.92 0.68
CA LEU A 540 -31.03 -6.48 0.45
C LEU A 540 -32.39 -5.85 0.82
N GLU A 541 -33.42 -6.65 1.16
CA GLU A 541 -34.76 -6.15 1.54
C GLU A 541 -34.73 -5.09 2.67
N PRO A 542 -33.93 -5.22 3.76
CA PRO A 542 -33.85 -4.20 4.80
C PRO A 542 -33.26 -2.85 4.33
N PHE A 543 -32.59 -2.84 3.18
CA PHE A 543 -31.90 -1.68 2.59
C PHE A 543 -32.65 -1.12 1.36
N ARG A 544 -33.90 -1.55 1.16
CA ARG A 544 -34.79 -1.15 0.06
C ARG A 544 -34.83 0.37 -0.18
N ASP A 545 -34.92 1.16 0.88
CA ASP A 545 -35.07 2.61 0.73
C ASP A 545 -33.72 3.31 0.47
N ALA A 546 -32.59 2.79 0.97
CA ALA A 546 -31.26 3.25 0.58
C ALA A 546 -30.95 2.94 -0.90
N LEU A 547 -31.42 1.81 -1.43
CA LEU A 547 -31.35 1.49 -2.87
C LEU A 547 -32.17 2.50 -3.70
N ARG A 548 -33.37 2.87 -3.24
CA ARG A 548 -34.22 3.88 -3.90
C ARG A 548 -33.60 5.28 -3.88
N GLU A 549 -33.02 5.68 -2.76
CA GLU A 549 -32.38 6.99 -2.62
C GLU A 549 -31.18 7.12 -3.57
N ARG A 550 -30.34 6.08 -3.67
CA ARG A 550 -29.24 6.01 -4.66
C ARG A 550 -29.75 6.05 -6.10
N PHE A 551 -30.75 5.24 -6.42
CA PHE A 551 -31.34 5.20 -7.76
C PHE A 551 -31.95 6.56 -8.16
N ALA A 552 -32.71 7.19 -7.26
CA ALA A 552 -33.30 8.51 -7.47
C ALA A 552 -32.25 9.64 -7.60
N LEU A 553 -31.11 9.53 -6.90
CA LEU A 553 -29.98 10.45 -7.02
C LEU A 553 -29.34 10.37 -8.42
N VAL A 554 -29.09 9.15 -8.92
CA VAL A 554 -28.56 8.92 -10.27
C VAL A 554 -29.54 9.40 -11.34
N GLU A 555 -30.82 9.02 -11.26
CA GLU A 555 -31.86 9.49 -12.19
C GLU A 555 -32.03 11.02 -12.16
N GLY A 556 -31.87 11.64 -10.99
CA GLY A 556 -31.87 13.10 -10.83
C GLY A 556 -30.73 13.77 -11.60
N TRP A 557 -29.52 13.20 -11.56
CA TRP A 557 -28.38 13.70 -12.35
C TRP A 557 -28.52 13.41 -13.84
N ILE A 558 -28.96 12.20 -14.25
CA ILE A 558 -29.25 11.88 -15.65
C ILE A 558 -30.27 12.86 -16.23
N LYS A 559 -31.36 13.14 -15.50
CA LYS A 559 -32.35 14.14 -15.89
C LYS A 559 -31.76 15.55 -15.99
N THR A 560 -30.93 15.95 -15.02
CA THR A 560 -30.29 17.26 -15.02
C THR A 560 -29.41 17.44 -16.26
N ILE A 561 -28.50 16.49 -16.54
CA ILE A 561 -27.61 16.51 -17.71
C ILE A 561 -28.40 16.46 -19.03
N ASN A 562 -29.52 15.73 -19.08
CA ASN A 562 -30.42 15.75 -20.24
C ASN A 562 -31.06 17.13 -20.46
N ASP A 563 -31.53 17.79 -19.40
CA ASP A 563 -32.21 19.09 -19.47
C ASP A 563 -31.25 20.27 -19.75
N THR A 564 -30.01 20.24 -19.23
CA THR A 564 -29.07 21.37 -19.31
C THR A 564 -27.97 21.23 -20.36
N GLU A 565 -27.54 20.00 -20.69
CA GLU A 565 -26.33 19.73 -21.48
C GLU A 565 -26.59 18.93 -22.76
N GLY A 566 -27.84 18.49 -22.99
CA GLY A 566 -28.20 17.64 -24.13
C GLY A 566 -27.88 16.16 -23.93
N GLY A 567 -27.65 15.73 -22.69
CA GLY A 567 -27.43 14.33 -22.31
C GLY A 567 -25.97 13.87 -22.36
N LEU A 568 -25.74 12.66 -21.86
CA LEU A 568 -24.40 12.13 -21.55
C LEU A 568 -23.44 12.10 -22.76
N ASP A 569 -23.91 11.90 -24.00
CA ASP A 569 -23.05 11.98 -25.21
C ASP A 569 -22.49 13.40 -25.43
N GLN A 570 -23.27 14.45 -25.16
CA GLN A 570 -22.87 15.83 -25.41
C GLN A 570 -22.14 16.46 -24.22
N PHE A 571 -22.45 15.99 -23.02
CA PHE A 571 -21.79 16.35 -21.77
C PHE A 571 -20.35 15.80 -21.70
N SER A 572 -20.16 14.54 -22.11
CA SER A 572 -18.85 13.86 -22.13
C SER A 572 -17.89 14.31 -23.23
N ARG A 573 -18.29 15.27 -24.08
CA ARG A 573 -17.42 15.92 -25.07
C ARG A 573 -16.73 17.17 -24.52
N GLY A 574 -16.46 17.22 -23.21
CA GLY A 574 -15.78 18.35 -22.57
C GLY A 574 -14.43 18.67 -23.21
N TYR A 575 -13.66 17.68 -23.65
CA TYR A 575 -12.34 17.85 -24.29
C TYR A 575 -12.39 18.46 -25.71
N GLU A 576 -13.56 18.53 -26.34
CA GLU A 576 -13.80 19.28 -27.59
C GLU A 576 -14.01 20.79 -27.31
N LYS A 577 -14.35 21.15 -26.05
CA LYS A 577 -14.74 22.50 -25.61
C LYS A 577 -13.69 23.16 -24.70
N PHE A 578 -13.12 22.39 -23.77
CA PHE A 578 -12.14 22.80 -22.76
C PHE A 578 -10.71 22.39 -23.15
N GLY A 579 -9.73 23.04 -22.55
CA GLY A 579 -8.34 22.95 -22.97
C GLY A 579 -8.09 23.65 -24.30
N LEU A 580 -6.89 23.45 -24.87
CA LEU A 580 -6.51 24.03 -26.16
C LEU A 580 -7.09 23.19 -27.31
N ASN A 581 -7.91 23.82 -28.16
CA ASN A 581 -8.49 23.20 -29.33
C ASN A 581 -8.24 24.06 -30.58
N ALA A 582 -7.67 23.43 -31.62
CA ALA A 582 -7.46 24.06 -32.92
C ALA A 582 -8.73 23.97 -33.78
N ASN A 583 -9.22 25.13 -34.21
CA ASN A 583 -10.39 25.24 -35.07
C ASN A 583 -10.03 24.98 -36.54
N ALA A 584 -11.01 24.59 -37.35
CA ALA A 584 -10.80 24.24 -38.77
C ALA A 584 -10.33 25.42 -39.67
N ASN A 585 -10.35 26.65 -39.16
CA ASN A 585 -9.81 27.85 -39.81
C ASN A 585 -8.37 28.21 -39.36
N GLY A 586 -7.79 27.45 -38.44
CA GLY A 586 -6.47 27.69 -37.84
C GLY A 586 -6.48 28.53 -36.56
N ASP A 587 -7.62 29.05 -36.10
CA ASP A 587 -7.70 29.72 -34.80
C ASP A 587 -7.52 28.70 -33.66
N ILE A 588 -7.08 29.13 -32.48
CA ILE A 588 -7.01 28.28 -31.29
C ILE A 588 -7.96 28.84 -30.23
N THR A 589 -9.00 28.07 -29.87
CA THR A 589 -9.86 28.39 -28.72
C THR A 589 -9.31 27.69 -27.47
N TYR A 590 -9.22 28.44 -26.37
CA TYR A 590 -8.88 27.91 -25.05
C TYR A 590 -10.04 28.19 -24.09
N ARG A 591 -10.49 27.16 -23.36
CA ARG A 591 -11.38 27.33 -22.19
C ARG A 591 -10.85 26.62 -20.97
N GLU A 592 -11.11 27.22 -19.82
CA GLU A 592 -10.70 26.69 -18.52
C GLU A 592 -11.70 27.07 -17.42
N TRP A 593 -11.93 26.17 -16.45
CA TRP A 593 -12.80 26.46 -15.31
C TRP A 593 -11.99 26.98 -14.12
N ALA A 594 -12.24 28.24 -13.72
CA ALA A 594 -11.56 28.90 -12.59
C ALA A 594 -12.45 29.97 -11.95
N PRO A 595 -13.49 29.58 -11.19
CA PRO A 595 -14.48 30.47 -10.60
C PRO A 595 -13.92 31.42 -9.52
N ASN A 596 -12.85 31.07 -8.80
CA ASN A 596 -12.23 31.97 -7.82
C ASN A 596 -11.36 33.07 -8.47
N ALA A 597 -10.77 32.82 -9.64
CA ALA A 597 -9.92 33.80 -10.32
C ALA A 597 -10.69 35.09 -10.66
N VAL A 598 -10.02 36.24 -10.55
CA VAL A 598 -10.57 37.57 -10.89
C VAL A 598 -10.00 38.12 -12.21
N GLN A 599 -8.86 37.59 -12.66
CA GLN A 599 -8.29 37.79 -14.00
C GLN A 599 -7.64 36.47 -14.44
N ALA A 600 -7.63 36.18 -15.74
CA ALA A 600 -6.86 35.08 -16.31
C ALA A 600 -6.30 35.46 -17.69
N SER A 601 -5.11 34.94 -18.02
CA SER A 601 -4.47 35.10 -19.34
C SER A 601 -3.78 33.79 -19.76
N LEU A 602 -3.71 33.54 -21.07
CA LEU A 602 -2.92 32.46 -21.65
C LEU A 602 -1.52 32.97 -22.04
N VAL A 603 -0.46 32.31 -21.60
CA VAL A 603 0.95 32.69 -21.82
C VAL A 603 1.77 31.54 -22.38
N GLY A 604 2.86 31.86 -23.08
CA GLY A 604 3.82 30.86 -23.54
C GLY A 604 4.91 31.39 -24.48
N GLU A 605 5.63 30.47 -25.13
CA GLU A 605 6.64 30.81 -26.15
C GLU A 605 6.04 31.68 -27.27
N PHE A 606 4.81 31.35 -27.70
CA PHE A 606 4.09 32.05 -28.76
C PHE A 606 3.85 33.56 -28.51
N ASN A 607 3.86 34.00 -27.24
CA ASN A 607 3.68 35.40 -26.85
C ASN A 607 4.84 35.98 -26.01
N ASN A 608 5.99 35.30 -25.97
CA ASN A 608 7.16 35.68 -25.17
C ASN A 608 6.84 35.93 -23.69
N TRP A 609 5.91 35.17 -23.10
CA TRP A 609 5.55 35.24 -21.68
C TRP A 609 4.87 36.54 -21.22
N ASP A 610 4.34 37.32 -22.16
CA ASP A 610 3.56 38.51 -21.85
C ASP A 610 2.20 38.14 -21.22
N VAL A 611 2.11 38.35 -19.90
CA VAL A 611 0.91 38.06 -19.08
C VAL A 611 -0.29 38.96 -19.40
N GLU A 612 -0.12 40.04 -20.15
CA GLU A 612 -1.16 40.98 -20.55
C GLU A 612 -1.55 40.88 -22.04
N ALA A 613 -0.81 40.11 -22.85
CA ALA A 613 -1.04 40.03 -24.30
C ALA A 613 -2.27 39.19 -24.72
N HIS A 614 -2.67 38.20 -23.92
CA HIS A 614 -3.79 37.30 -24.23
C HIS A 614 -4.72 37.07 -23.03
N PRO A 615 -5.40 38.13 -22.55
CA PRO A 615 -6.37 38.02 -21.47
C PRO A 615 -7.63 37.25 -21.89
N MET A 616 -8.22 36.53 -20.94
CA MET A 616 -9.43 35.73 -21.12
C MET A 616 -10.68 36.47 -20.64
N THR A 617 -11.85 36.07 -21.12
CA THR A 617 -13.16 36.55 -20.67
C THR A 617 -13.85 35.49 -19.83
N LYS A 618 -14.31 35.84 -18.62
CA LYS A 618 -15.05 34.97 -17.70
C LYS A 618 -16.55 35.01 -18.01
N ASN A 619 -17.22 33.86 -17.99
CA ASN A 619 -18.68 33.76 -18.06
C ASN A 619 -19.32 33.63 -16.65
N ASP A 620 -20.66 33.64 -16.61
CA ASP A 620 -21.45 33.58 -15.36
C ASP A 620 -21.23 32.30 -14.53
N PHE A 621 -20.70 31.24 -15.13
CA PHE A 621 -20.37 29.96 -14.46
C PHE A 621 -18.90 29.85 -14.02
N GLY A 622 -18.10 30.91 -14.22
CA GLY A 622 -16.69 30.92 -13.87
C GLY A 622 -15.76 30.20 -14.84
N VAL A 623 -16.25 29.86 -16.05
CA VAL A 623 -15.42 29.40 -17.15
C VAL A 623 -14.82 30.61 -17.86
N TRP A 624 -13.52 30.58 -18.08
CA TRP A 624 -12.76 31.56 -18.85
C TRP A 624 -12.59 31.07 -20.29
N GLU A 625 -12.68 31.98 -21.26
CA GLU A 625 -12.45 31.71 -22.68
C GLU A 625 -11.52 32.77 -23.32
N LEU A 626 -10.66 32.35 -24.25
CA LEU A 626 -10.22 33.20 -25.36
C LEU A 626 -10.17 32.42 -26.67
N THR A 627 -10.05 33.15 -27.79
CA THR A 627 -9.63 32.57 -29.08
C THR A 627 -8.48 33.38 -29.66
N ILE A 628 -7.36 32.71 -29.93
CA ILE A 628 -6.19 33.28 -30.60
C ILE A 628 -6.37 33.11 -32.12
N PRO A 629 -6.36 34.20 -32.92
CA PRO A 629 -6.51 34.10 -34.37
C PRO A 629 -5.37 33.35 -35.06
N ALA A 630 -5.68 32.66 -36.16
CA ALA A 630 -4.71 32.00 -37.03
C ALA A 630 -3.63 32.98 -37.54
N LYS A 631 -2.38 32.51 -37.62
CA LYS A 631 -1.26 33.25 -38.21
C LYS A 631 -0.90 32.65 -39.56
N ASP A 632 -0.99 33.45 -40.62
CA ASP A 632 -0.71 33.04 -42.00
C ASP A 632 -1.50 31.79 -42.47
N GLY A 633 -2.66 31.53 -41.86
CA GLY A 633 -3.52 30.37 -42.12
C GLY A 633 -3.21 29.12 -41.30
N ALA A 634 -2.30 29.21 -40.32
CA ALA A 634 -1.92 28.13 -39.41
C ALA A 634 -2.16 28.49 -37.92
N PRO A 635 -2.23 27.49 -37.02
CA PRO A 635 -2.30 27.71 -35.57
C PRO A 635 -1.18 28.62 -35.06
N ALA A 636 -1.55 29.65 -34.29
CA ALA A 636 -0.61 30.66 -33.79
C ALA A 636 0.35 30.13 -32.70
N ILE A 637 -0.07 29.08 -31.97
CA ILE A 637 0.82 28.25 -31.15
C ILE A 637 1.28 27.08 -32.03
N PRO A 638 2.58 26.87 -32.27
CA PRO A 638 3.08 25.77 -33.07
C PRO A 638 2.80 24.39 -32.45
N HIS A 639 2.73 23.36 -33.29
CA HIS A 639 2.77 21.97 -32.82
C HIS A 639 4.08 21.68 -32.07
N ASP A 640 3.98 20.98 -30.93
CA ASP A 640 5.11 20.54 -30.09
C ASP A 640 6.01 21.69 -29.56
N SER A 641 5.61 22.96 -29.73
CA SER A 641 6.24 24.03 -28.96
C SER A 641 5.93 23.81 -27.48
N LYS A 642 6.97 23.81 -26.66
CA LYS A 642 6.79 23.93 -25.22
C LYS A 642 6.08 25.25 -24.92
N ILE A 643 5.35 25.27 -23.83
CA ILE A 643 5.02 26.51 -23.16
C ILE A 643 6.04 26.64 -22.01
N LYS A 644 7.28 27.03 -22.37
CA LYS A 644 8.39 27.35 -21.44
C LYS A 644 9.11 28.69 -21.75
N VAL A 645 9.78 29.30 -20.76
CA VAL A 645 10.71 30.44 -20.99
C VAL A 645 12.05 29.98 -21.58
N PRO A 646 12.54 30.60 -22.68
CA PRO A 646 13.92 30.43 -23.13
C PRO A 646 14.91 31.29 -22.33
N ASN A 647 15.75 30.66 -21.50
CA ASN A 647 16.96 31.19 -20.86
C ASN A 647 16.86 32.61 -20.23
N PRO A 648 16.54 32.74 -18.93
CA PRO A 648 16.72 34.00 -18.22
C PRO A 648 18.22 34.35 -18.07
N SER A 649 18.50 35.66 -18.10
CA SER A 649 19.80 36.20 -17.65
C SER A 649 20.13 35.71 -16.23
N PRO A 650 21.42 35.51 -15.86
CA PRO A 650 21.82 35.17 -14.48
C PRO A 650 21.25 36.09 -13.38
N SER A 651 20.85 37.31 -13.73
CA SER A 651 20.19 38.27 -12.84
C SER A 651 18.72 37.97 -12.50
N LEU A 652 18.06 37.05 -13.21
CA LEU A 652 16.62 36.73 -13.07
C LEU A 652 16.36 35.37 -12.40
N TYR A 653 17.41 34.65 -11.99
CA TYR A 653 17.33 33.27 -11.49
C TYR A 653 16.51 33.06 -10.21
N LYS A 654 16.09 34.13 -9.50
CA LYS A 654 15.19 34.02 -8.33
C LYS A 654 13.70 34.12 -8.64
N GLU A 655 13.32 34.59 -9.83
CA GLU A 655 11.91 34.68 -10.28
C GLU A 655 11.59 33.61 -11.33
N ALA A 656 12.62 33.05 -11.99
CA ALA A 656 12.51 32.08 -13.08
C ALA A 656 11.88 30.71 -12.74
N HIS A 657 11.63 30.40 -11.45
CA HIS A 657 10.98 29.15 -11.03
C HIS A 657 9.46 29.11 -11.21
N GLN A 658 8.84 30.17 -11.77
CA GLN A 658 7.38 30.29 -11.92
C GLN A 658 6.88 30.28 -13.39
N LEU A 659 7.67 29.79 -14.36
CA LEU A 659 7.45 30.07 -15.79
C LEU A 659 7.48 28.81 -16.71
N SER A 660 6.80 27.74 -16.28
CA SER A 660 6.51 26.51 -17.07
C SER A 660 5.00 26.23 -17.23
N HIS A 661 4.18 27.29 -17.18
CA HIS A 661 2.73 27.20 -16.99
C HIS A 661 1.98 27.99 -18.07
N GLN A 662 0.81 27.51 -18.53
CA GLN A 662 0.09 28.18 -19.64
C GLN A 662 -0.91 29.22 -19.15
N ILE A 663 -1.68 28.91 -18.09
CA ILE A 663 -2.66 29.85 -17.57
C ILE A 663 -2.07 30.57 -16.37
N THR A 664 -2.02 31.90 -16.45
CA THR A 664 -1.80 32.78 -15.29
C THR A 664 -3.14 33.30 -14.83
N MET A 665 -3.35 33.31 -13.51
CA MET A 665 -4.59 33.78 -12.88
C MET A 665 -4.24 34.74 -11.75
N VAL A 666 -5.00 35.82 -11.62
CA VAL A 666 -5.00 36.64 -10.40
C VAL A 666 -6.16 36.16 -9.53
N ILE A 667 -5.88 35.83 -8.27
CA ILE A 667 -6.88 35.38 -7.29
C ILE A 667 -7.31 36.54 -6.36
N PRO A 668 -8.37 36.42 -5.55
CA PRO A 668 -8.94 37.56 -4.81
C PRO A 668 -8.00 38.23 -3.78
N SER A 669 -6.90 37.58 -3.39
CA SER A 669 -5.83 38.18 -2.58
C SER A 669 -4.98 39.21 -3.34
N GLY A 670 -5.08 39.27 -4.67
CA GLY A 670 -4.19 40.02 -5.56
C GLY A 670 -2.92 39.25 -5.96
N GLU A 671 -2.74 38.03 -5.47
CA GLU A 671 -1.66 37.13 -5.89
C GLU A 671 -1.87 36.66 -7.33
N ARG A 672 -0.78 36.60 -8.11
CA ARG A 672 -0.76 36.01 -9.46
C ARG A 672 -0.20 34.59 -9.38
N ILE A 673 -1.06 33.60 -9.57
CA ILE A 673 -0.72 32.19 -9.64
C ILE A 673 -0.58 31.73 -11.11
N TYR A 674 -0.03 30.53 -11.28
CA TYR A 674 0.28 29.92 -12.57
C TYR A 674 0.01 28.41 -12.53
N ARG A 675 -0.62 27.83 -13.57
CA ARG A 675 -0.95 26.39 -13.65
C ARG A 675 -0.74 25.80 -15.05
N MET A 676 -0.56 24.48 -15.11
CA MET A 676 -0.81 23.69 -16.32
C MET A 676 -2.33 23.51 -16.50
N PRO A 677 -2.91 23.72 -17.69
CA PRO A 677 -4.34 23.54 -17.93
C PRO A 677 -4.84 22.16 -17.55
N ALA A 678 -5.99 22.07 -16.88
CA ALA A 678 -6.54 20.81 -16.38
C ALA A 678 -6.83 19.79 -17.51
N TRP A 679 -7.08 20.31 -18.72
CA TRP A 679 -7.44 19.58 -19.94
C TRP A 679 -6.28 19.41 -20.92
N ILE A 680 -5.02 19.49 -20.46
CA ILE A 680 -3.86 19.42 -21.35
C ILE A 680 -3.63 18.01 -21.91
N LYS A 681 -3.41 17.92 -23.23
CA LYS A 681 -3.28 16.66 -23.98
C LYS A 681 -1.84 16.10 -24.01
N ARG A 682 -0.85 16.89 -23.57
CA ARG A 682 0.55 16.48 -23.38
C ARG A 682 1.29 17.37 -22.37
N ALA A 683 1.96 16.73 -21.42
CA ALA A 683 3.02 17.34 -20.61
C ALA A 683 4.39 16.75 -21.02
N VAL A 684 5.50 17.34 -20.59
CA VAL A 684 6.86 16.76 -20.68
C VAL A 684 7.73 17.23 -19.51
N GLN A 685 8.59 16.37 -18.97
CA GLN A 685 9.57 16.77 -17.95
C GLN A 685 10.95 17.01 -18.57
N ASP A 686 11.70 17.99 -18.04
CA ASP A 686 13.09 18.24 -18.43
C ASP A 686 13.91 18.51 -17.16
N LEU A 687 14.40 17.42 -16.56
CA LEU A 687 15.15 17.42 -15.31
C LEU A 687 16.47 18.21 -15.37
N SER A 688 16.94 18.59 -16.57
CA SER A 688 18.09 19.49 -16.73
C SER A 688 17.74 20.96 -16.50
N VAL A 689 16.44 21.30 -16.46
CA VAL A 689 15.91 22.66 -16.34
C VAL A 689 14.95 22.82 -15.14
N SER A 690 14.06 21.85 -14.87
CA SER A 690 13.14 21.88 -13.73
C SER A 690 12.72 20.47 -13.29
N PRO A 691 12.49 20.22 -11.99
CA PRO A 691 11.78 19.03 -11.53
C PRO A 691 10.28 19.04 -11.90
N THR A 692 9.69 20.21 -12.16
CA THR A 692 8.28 20.31 -12.60
C THR A 692 8.12 19.92 -14.06
N TYR A 693 6.91 19.48 -14.42
CA TYR A 693 6.57 19.32 -15.83
C TYR A 693 6.40 20.67 -16.55
N ASP A 694 6.81 20.70 -17.82
CA ASP A 694 6.36 21.66 -18.82
C ASP A 694 5.09 21.12 -19.50
N SER A 695 4.30 22.01 -20.10
CA SER A 695 3.11 21.63 -20.86
C SER A 695 3.25 21.98 -22.34
N VAL A 696 2.65 21.18 -23.22
CA VAL A 696 2.94 21.18 -24.67
C VAL A 696 1.66 21.20 -25.49
N PHE A 697 1.61 22.05 -26.53
CA PHE A 697 0.46 22.10 -27.43
C PHE A 697 0.49 20.94 -28.44
N TRP A 698 -0.21 19.85 -28.11
CA TRP A 698 -0.27 18.65 -28.94
C TRP A 698 -1.36 18.71 -30.02
N ASN A 699 -1.03 19.39 -31.13
CA ASN A 699 -1.85 19.41 -32.35
C ASN A 699 -1.01 18.97 -33.58
N PRO A 700 -0.71 17.67 -33.76
CA PRO A 700 0.14 17.19 -34.85
C PRO A 700 -0.44 17.50 -36.23
N PRO A 701 0.40 17.84 -37.23
CA PRO A 701 -0.06 18.07 -38.60
C PRO A 701 -0.60 16.78 -39.24
N ALA A 702 -1.40 16.91 -40.29
CA ALA A 702 -2.17 15.80 -40.87
C ALA A 702 -1.33 14.68 -41.51
N ASP A 703 -0.03 14.88 -41.72
CA ASP A 703 0.95 13.87 -42.15
C ASP A 703 1.61 13.12 -40.98
N GLN A 704 1.40 13.58 -39.74
CA GLN A 704 2.02 13.05 -38.51
C GLN A 704 0.99 12.61 -37.46
N LYS A 705 -0.28 13.04 -37.54
CA LYS A 705 -1.36 12.51 -36.71
C LYS A 705 -1.58 11.02 -37.02
N TYR A 706 -1.70 10.20 -35.98
CA TYR A 706 -2.01 8.78 -36.15
C TYR A 706 -3.45 8.58 -36.64
N HIS A 707 -3.62 7.63 -37.54
CA HIS A 707 -4.92 7.17 -38.02
C HIS A 707 -5.04 5.67 -37.76
N PHE A 708 -5.97 5.29 -36.87
CA PHE A 708 -6.30 3.90 -36.59
C PHE A 708 -6.67 3.16 -37.88
N GLN A 709 -6.06 2.00 -38.09
CA GLN A 709 -6.20 1.17 -39.29
C GLN A 709 -7.03 -0.09 -39.02
N HIS A 710 -7.18 -0.45 -37.75
CA HIS A 710 -7.85 -1.65 -37.28
C HIS A 710 -9.11 -1.28 -36.50
N ALA A 711 -10.11 -2.16 -36.54
CA ALA A 711 -11.30 -2.03 -35.71
C ALA A 711 -11.04 -2.68 -34.35
N ARG A 712 -11.63 -2.10 -33.30
CA ARG A 712 -11.68 -2.65 -31.95
C ARG A 712 -12.07 -4.14 -31.98
N PRO A 713 -11.40 -5.01 -31.21
CA PRO A 713 -11.80 -6.40 -31.08
C PRO A 713 -13.19 -6.50 -30.41
N LYS A 714 -13.91 -7.59 -30.67
CA LYS A 714 -15.18 -7.86 -29.98
C LYS A 714 -14.92 -8.25 -28.53
N LYS A 715 -15.82 -7.84 -27.63
CA LYS A 715 -15.83 -8.23 -26.21
C LYS A 715 -15.68 -9.76 -26.06
N PRO A 716 -14.59 -10.26 -25.45
CA PRO A 716 -14.38 -11.68 -25.26
C PRO A 716 -15.44 -12.31 -24.33
N GLN A 717 -15.72 -13.60 -24.51
CA GLN A 717 -16.65 -14.33 -23.62
C GLN A 717 -16.07 -14.45 -22.20
N SER A 718 -14.76 -14.70 -22.11
CA SER A 718 -13.95 -14.71 -20.89
C SER A 718 -12.70 -13.86 -21.09
N LEU A 719 -12.26 -13.16 -20.05
CA LEU A 719 -11.04 -12.35 -20.09
C LEU A 719 -9.85 -13.12 -19.55
N ARG A 720 -8.74 -13.07 -20.29
CA ARG A 720 -7.40 -13.49 -19.90
C ARG A 720 -6.53 -12.24 -20.05
N ILE A 721 -6.36 -11.54 -18.94
CA ILE A 721 -5.76 -10.20 -18.84
C ILE A 721 -4.28 -10.31 -18.52
N TYR A 722 -3.44 -9.67 -19.33
CA TYR A 722 -2.04 -9.43 -19.03
C TYR A 722 -1.89 -8.01 -18.51
N GLU A 723 -1.65 -7.84 -17.21
CA GLU A 723 -1.42 -6.55 -16.58
C GLU A 723 0.04 -6.12 -16.78
N ALA A 724 0.26 -4.91 -17.30
CA ALA A 724 1.59 -4.44 -17.66
C ALA A 724 1.74 -2.92 -17.55
N HIS A 725 2.97 -2.49 -17.29
CA HIS A 725 3.39 -1.11 -17.17
C HIS A 725 4.51 -0.83 -18.18
N VAL A 726 4.19 -0.09 -19.25
CA VAL A 726 5.06 0.17 -20.43
C VAL A 726 6.50 0.50 -20.05
N GLY A 727 6.70 1.34 -19.04
CA GLY A 727 8.02 1.82 -18.64
C GLY A 727 8.98 0.79 -18.03
N ILE A 728 8.50 -0.39 -17.62
CA ILE A 728 9.35 -1.46 -17.02
C ILE A 728 9.45 -2.70 -17.92
N SER A 729 8.73 -2.76 -19.04
CA SER A 729 8.65 -3.93 -19.93
C SER A 729 9.88 -4.14 -20.83
N SER A 730 11.08 -4.00 -20.25
CA SER A 730 12.40 -4.17 -20.89
C SER A 730 13.40 -4.69 -19.86
N PRO A 731 14.42 -5.47 -20.25
CA PRO A 731 15.50 -5.89 -19.35
C PRO A 731 16.52 -4.75 -19.07
N GLU A 732 16.45 -3.63 -19.79
CA GLU A 732 17.33 -2.47 -19.59
C GLU A 732 16.93 -1.65 -18.35
N THR A 733 17.93 -1.12 -17.63
CA THR A 733 17.72 -0.35 -16.39
C THR A 733 17.37 1.12 -16.69
N ARG A 734 16.23 1.34 -17.36
CA ARG A 734 15.69 2.66 -17.74
C ARG A 734 14.18 2.57 -17.99
N VAL A 735 13.53 3.70 -18.22
CA VAL A 735 12.17 3.70 -18.77
C VAL A 735 12.17 3.14 -20.21
N ALA A 736 11.28 2.19 -20.47
CA ALA A 736 10.96 1.67 -21.80
C ALA A 736 9.80 2.44 -22.47
N THR A 737 9.73 2.38 -23.81
CA THR A 737 8.83 3.21 -24.62
C THR A 737 7.63 2.46 -25.18
N TYR A 738 6.57 3.20 -25.56
CA TYR A 738 5.38 2.65 -26.24
C TYR A 738 5.76 1.86 -27.50
N LYS A 739 6.71 2.35 -28.31
CA LYS A 739 7.19 1.64 -29.51
C LYS A 739 7.94 0.35 -29.19
N GLU A 740 8.71 0.33 -28.10
CA GLU A 740 9.38 -0.89 -27.63
C GLU A 740 8.35 -1.93 -27.18
N PHE A 741 7.39 -1.54 -26.33
CA PHE A 741 6.27 -2.40 -25.91
C PHE A 741 5.48 -2.95 -27.11
N THR A 742 5.20 -2.10 -28.10
CA THR A 742 4.52 -2.49 -29.36
C THR A 742 5.32 -3.55 -30.13
N ALA A 743 6.65 -3.44 -30.14
CA ALA A 743 7.54 -4.34 -30.87
C ALA A 743 7.88 -5.64 -30.13
N THR A 744 7.93 -5.65 -28.80
CA THR A 744 8.38 -6.80 -27.99
C THR A 744 7.27 -7.47 -27.18
N MET A 745 6.40 -6.69 -26.53
CA MET A 745 5.40 -7.20 -25.59
C MET A 745 4.13 -7.67 -26.28
N LEU A 746 3.59 -6.94 -27.26
CA LEU A 746 2.38 -7.41 -27.96
C LEU A 746 2.56 -8.81 -28.61
N PRO A 747 3.70 -9.13 -29.26
CA PRO A 747 4.00 -10.50 -29.71
C PRO A 747 4.10 -11.53 -28.58
N ARG A 748 4.70 -11.17 -27.44
CA ARG A 748 4.81 -12.04 -26.25
C ARG A 748 3.44 -12.37 -25.66
N ILE A 749 2.59 -11.37 -25.47
CA ILE A 749 1.24 -11.48 -24.90
C ILE A 749 0.36 -12.35 -25.79
N GLN A 750 0.39 -12.14 -27.12
CA GLN A 750 -0.33 -12.98 -28.08
C GLN A 750 0.20 -14.42 -28.12
N TYR A 751 1.52 -14.61 -28.04
CA TYR A 751 2.14 -15.96 -28.00
C TYR A 751 1.67 -16.77 -26.79
N LEU A 752 1.66 -16.14 -25.61
CA LEU A 752 1.16 -16.72 -24.36
C LEU A 752 -0.34 -17.05 -24.42
N GLY A 753 -1.15 -16.30 -25.18
CA GLY A 753 -2.58 -16.62 -25.41
C GLY A 753 -3.58 -15.82 -24.58
N TYR A 754 -3.12 -14.76 -23.90
CA TYR A 754 -3.96 -13.71 -23.34
C TYR A 754 -4.79 -13.04 -24.44
N ASN A 755 -5.95 -12.48 -24.08
CA ASN A 755 -6.84 -11.78 -25.02
C ASN A 755 -7.15 -10.33 -24.62
N ALA A 756 -6.67 -9.90 -23.45
CA ALA A 756 -6.77 -8.53 -22.97
C ALA A 756 -5.44 -8.07 -22.33
N ILE A 757 -5.20 -6.77 -22.36
CA ILE A 757 -4.11 -6.09 -21.67
C ILE A 757 -4.74 -5.10 -20.69
N GLN A 758 -4.27 -5.07 -19.44
CA GLN A 758 -4.53 -3.98 -18.50
C GLN A 758 -3.29 -3.08 -18.50
N LEU A 759 -3.42 -1.86 -19.01
CA LEU A 759 -2.29 -0.97 -19.26
C LEU A 759 -2.19 0.09 -18.15
N MET A 760 -1.28 -0.15 -17.22
CA MET A 760 -1.07 0.69 -16.03
C MET A 760 -0.34 1.99 -16.36
N ALA A 761 -0.49 2.99 -15.48
CA ALA A 761 0.30 4.24 -15.45
C ALA A 761 0.30 5.11 -16.72
N VAL A 762 -0.69 4.94 -17.60
CA VAL A 762 -0.77 5.73 -18.85
C VAL A 762 -1.16 7.18 -18.60
N MET A 763 -2.02 7.46 -17.61
CA MET A 763 -2.35 8.83 -17.21
C MET A 763 -1.10 9.52 -16.63
N GLU A 764 -0.80 10.75 -17.06
CA GLU A 764 0.46 11.41 -16.71
C GLU A 764 0.54 11.77 -15.20
N HIS A 765 1.58 11.24 -14.56
CA HIS A 765 1.82 11.23 -13.12
C HIS A 765 3.26 11.72 -12.84
N ALA A 766 3.46 12.74 -12.01
CA ALA A 766 4.78 13.38 -11.86
C ALA A 766 5.78 12.52 -11.07
N TYR A 767 5.29 11.75 -10.10
CA TYR A 767 6.11 10.84 -9.29
C TYR A 767 6.09 9.43 -9.89
N TYR A 768 7.17 9.03 -10.59
CA TYR A 768 7.24 7.74 -11.28
C TYR A 768 7.09 6.53 -10.35
N ALA A 769 7.62 6.62 -9.12
CA ALA A 769 7.47 5.59 -8.10
C ALA A 769 6.09 5.58 -7.40
N SER A 770 5.11 6.35 -7.89
CA SER A 770 3.68 6.13 -7.58
C SER A 770 3.05 5.01 -8.42
N PHE A 771 3.81 4.42 -9.36
CA PHE A 771 3.36 3.35 -10.25
C PHE A 771 2.15 3.72 -11.13
N GLY A 772 1.84 5.02 -11.25
CA GLY A 772 0.71 5.56 -12.00
C GLY A 772 -0.34 6.24 -11.12
N TYR A 773 -0.44 5.89 -9.84
CA TYR A 773 -1.54 6.31 -8.97
C TYR A 773 -1.55 7.81 -8.64
N GLN A 774 -0.39 8.48 -8.59
CA GLN A 774 -0.32 9.93 -8.37
C GLN A 774 -0.55 10.72 -9.67
N VAL A 775 -1.78 10.66 -10.20
CA VAL A 775 -2.14 11.35 -11.45
C VAL A 775 -2.08 12.87 -11.28
N ASN A 776 -1.42 13.52 -12.24
CA ASN A 776 -1.21 14.95 -12.31
C ASN A 776 -2.05 15.60 -13.43
N ASN A 777 -1.97 15.05 -14.65
CA ASN A 777 -2.56 15.63 -15.86
C ASN A 777 -3.46 14.58 -16.56
N PHE A 778 -4.73 14.55 -16.16
CA PHE A 778 -5.70 13.49 -16.49
C PHE A 778 -5.88 13.25 -18.00
N PHE A 779 -5.72 14.29 -18.84
CA PHE A 779 -5.89 14.20 -20.30
C PHE A 779 -4.57 13.98 -21.07
N ALA A 780 -3.44 13.80 -20.38
CA ALA A 780 -2.14 13.54 -21.01
C ALA A 780 -1.75 12.06 -20.86
N ALA A 781 -1.36 11.43 -21.99
CA ALA A 781 -0.63 10.17 -21.98
C ALA A 781 0.81 10.41 -21.49
N SER A 782 1.31 9.55 -20.60
CA SER A 782 2.58 9.80 -19.91
C SER A 782 3.76 9.88 -20.89
N SER A 783 4.37 11.06 -20.90
CA SER A 783 5.42 11.45 -21.84
C SER A 783 6.74 10.70 -21.66
N ARG A 784 6.91 9.98 -20.54
CA ARG A 784 8.08 9.14 -20.30
C ARG A 784 8.23 8.00 -21.32
N TYR A 785 7.10 7.50 -21.84
CA TYR A 785 7.09 6.35 -22.74
C TYR A 785 7.05 6.75 -24.22
N GLY A 786 6.79 8.02 -24.56
CA GLY A 786 6.75 8.50 -25.94
C GLY A 786 5.76 9.65 -26.16
N THR A 787 5.24 9.75 -27.38
CA THR A 787 4.20 10.71 -27.77
C THR A 787 2.81 10.08 -27.70
N PRO A 788 1.73 10.89 -27.65
CA PRO A 788 0.36 10.40 -27.79
C PRO A 788 0.10 9.53 -29.04
N GLU A 789 0.80 9.79 -30.15
CA GLU A 789 0.64 9.01 -31.38
C GLU A 789 1.30 7.62 -31.28
N ASP A 790 2.31 7.46 -30.43
CA ASP A 790 2.97 6.16 -30.18
C ASP A 790 2.10 5.25 -29.31
N LEU A 791 1.28 5.82 -28.42
CA LEU A 791 0.25 5.07 -27.69
C LEU A 791 -0.89 4.62 -28.61
N LYS A 792 -1.31 5.47 -29.56
CA LYS A 792 -2.29 5.08 -30.59
C LYS A 792 -1.76 3.94 -31.47
N GLU A 793 -0.47 3.99 -31.85
CA GLU A 793 0.20 2.89 -32.56
C GLU A 793 0.22 1.58 -31.75
N LEU A 794 0.42 1.66 -30.43
CA LEU A 794 0.35 0.51 -29.53
C LEU A 794 -1.05 -0.11 -29.52
N VAL A 795 -2.10 0.69 -29.29
CA VAL A 795 -3.49 0.19 -29.20
C VAL A 795 -3.98 -0.35 -30.55
N ASP A 796 -3.74 0.35 -31.66
CA ASP A 796 -4.11 -0.14 -33.01
C ASP A 796 -3.37 -1.44 -33.39
N THR A 797 -2.12 -1.60 -32.93
CA THR A 797 -1.36 -2.84 -33.12
C THR A 797 -1.87 -3.96 -32.21
N ALA A 798 -2.36 -3.67 -31.00
CA ALA A 798 -3.00 -4.66 -30.15
C ALA A 798 -4.34 -5.13 -30.76
N HIS A 799 -5.15 -4.20 -31.27
CA HIS A 799 -6.41 -4.48 -31.98
C HIS A 799 -6.20 -5.35 -33.22
N LYS A 800 -5.19 -5.04 -34.04
CA LYS A 800 -4.71 -5.87 -35.16
C LYS A 800 -4.40 -7.31 -34.75
N MET A 801 -3.92 -7.50 -33.52
CA MET A 801 -3.54 -8.79 -32.93
C MET A 801 -4.71 -9.47 -32.20
N GLY A 802 -5.91 -8.86 -32.19
CA GLY A 802 -7.11 -9.37 -31.54
C GLY A 802 -7.13 -9.17 -30.02
N LEU A 803 -6.23 -8.33 -29.49
CA LEU A 803 -6.09 -8.05 -28.06
C LEU A 803 -6.92 -6.82 -27.68
N VAL A 804 -7.81 -6.99 -26.70
CA VAL A 804 -8.50 -5.89 -25.99
C VAL A 804 -7.45 -5.08 -25.21
N VAL A 805 -7.56 -3.75 -25.19
CA VAL A 805 -6.71 -2.92 -24.31
C VAL A 805 -7.57 -2.12 -23.34
N LEU A 806 -7.41 -2.40 -22.05
CA LEU A 806 -8.03 -1.67 -20.95
C LEU A 806 -7.01 -0.68 -20.36
N LEU A 807 -7.50 0.46 -19.87
CA LEU A 807 -6.71 1.51 -19.21
C LEU A 807 -6.98 1.53 -17.69
N ASP A 808 -5.94 1.75 -16.89
CA ASP A 808 -6.08 2.16 -15.48
C ASP A 808 -6.59 3.60 -15.37
N VAL A 809 -7.73 3.79 -14.71
CA VAL A 809 -8.38 5.07 -14.49
C VAL A 809 -8.45 5.38 -13.00
N VAL A 810 -7.48 6.18 -12.56
CA VAL A 810 -7.36 6.66 -11.19
C VAL A 810 -8.23 7.89 -11.00
N HIS A 811 -9.55 7.69 -10.94
CA HIS A 811 -10.54 8.74 -10.63
C HIS A 811 -10.94 8.78 -9.14
N SER A 812 -10.31 7.95 -8.29
CA SER A 812 -10.53 7.94 -6.84
C SER A 812 -9.89 9.13 -6.12
N HIS A 813 -8.77 9.63 -6.63
CA HIS A 813 -8.01 10.74 -6.07
C HIS A 813 -7.18 11.46 -7.13
N ALA A 814 -6.53 12.57 -6.76
CA ALA A 814 -5.54 13.25 -7.58
C ALA A 814 -4.31 13.63 -6.74
N SER A 815 -3.15 13.77 -7.39
CA SER A 815 -1.93 14.19 -6.72
C SER A 815 -2.06 15.57 -6.08
N LYS A 816 -1.44 15.76 -4.90
CA LYS A 816 -1.39 17.07 -4.23
C LYS A 816 -0.48 18.11 -4.92
N ASN A 817 0.17 17.78 -6.04
CA ASN A 817 0.99 18.71 -6.81
C ASN A 817 0.21 19.95 -7.29
N VAL A 818 0.73 21.14 -6.98
CA VAL A 818 0.10 22.45 -7.26
C VAL A 818 0.65 23.13 -8.53
N LEU A 819 1.92 22.88 -8.88
CA LEU A 819 2.59 23.54 -10.01
C LEU A 819 2.32 22.83 -11.34
N ASP A 820 2.27 21.50 -11.30
CA ASP A 820 2.11 20.62 -12.46
C ASP A 820 1.03 19.55 -12.25
N GLY A 821 0.07 19.81 -11.37
CA GLY A 821 -1.09 18.97 -11.10
C GLY A 821 -2.36 19.79 -10.86
N LEU A 822 -3.46 19.10 -10.57
CA LEU A 822 -4.80 19.69 -10.45
C LEU A 822 -5.05 20.41 -9.10
N ASN A 823 -4.14 20.28 -8.12
CA ASN A 823 -4.32 20.83 -6.78
C ASN A 823 -4.18 22.37 -6.73
N MET A 824 -4.96 23.02 -5.87
CA MET A 824 -4.99 24.48 -5.69
C MET A 824 -5.15 25.28 -7.01
N PHE A 825 -5.86 24.72 -8.00
CA PHE A 825 -5.85 25.20 -9.38
C PHE A 825 -6.18 26.69 -9.53
N ASP A 826 -7.37 27.13 -9.09
CA ASP A 826 -7.77 28.55 -9.07
C ASP A 826 -7.44 29.26 -7.75
N GLY A 827 -6.51 28.69 -6.97
CA GLY A 827 -6.13 29.16 -5.63
C GLY A 827 -7.02 28.65 -4.50
N THR A 828 -8.12 27.94 -4.78
CA THR A 828 -8.92 27.24 -3.75
C THR A 828 -8.49 25.78 -3.60
N ASP A 829 -8.69 25.19 -2.42
CA ASP A 829 -8.52 23.76 -2.21
C ASP A 829 -9.71 22.94 -2.74
N HIS A 830 -10.85 23.57 -3.07
CA HIS A 830 -12.14 22.93 -3.27
C HIS A 830 -12.75 23.12 -4.68
N LEU A 831 -11.94 23.42 -5.69
CA LEU A 831 -12.43 23.55 -7.07
C LEU A 831 -12.89 22.20 -7.64
N TYR A 832 -11.94 21.30 -7.89
CA TYR A 832 -12.21 19.93 -8.35
C TYR A 832 -12.47 18.94 -7.19
N PHE A 833 -12.21 19.38 -5.96
CA PHE A 833 -12.13 18.56 -4.76
C PHE A 833 -13.09 19.06 -3.68
N HIS A 834 -13.30 18.29 -2.62
CA HIS A 834 -13.96 18.84 -1.44
C HIS A 834 -13.03 19.80 -0.66
N GLU A 835 -13.61 20.62 0.21
CA GLU A 835 -12.87 21.56 1.09
C GLU A 835 -12.31 20.84 2.33
N GLY A 836 -11.17 21.32 2.83
CA GLY A 836 -10.64 20.92 4.12
C GLY A 836 -10.32 19.42 4.20
N ALA A 837 -10.83 18.75 5.24
CA ALA A 837 -10.57 17.33 5.51
C ALA A 837 -11.26 16.37 4.54
N LYS A 838 -12.55 16.57 4.17
CA LYS A 838 -13.23 15.70 3.16
C LYS A 838 -12.50 15.76 1.80
N GLY A 839 -11.75 16.83 1.56
CA GLY A 839 -10.92 17.00 0.37
C GLY A 839 -9.59 16.26 0.35
N ARG A 840 -9.23 15.45 1.36
CA ARG A 840 -7.91 14.85 1.53
C ARG A 840 -8.00 13.36 1.84
N HIS A 841 -7.05 12.59 1.31
CA HIS A 841 -6.89 11.17 1.64
C HIS A 841 -5.56 10.97 2.36
N ASP A 842 -5.59 10.98 3.70
CA ASP A 842 -4.38 11.14 4.52
C ASP A 842 -3.34 10.02 4.29
N LEU A 843 -3.79 8.76 4.16
CA LEU A 843 -2.92 7.62 3.89
C LEU A 843 -2.24 7.66 2.51
N TRP A 844 -2.78 8.42 1.55
CA TRP A 844 -2.21 8.57 0.20
C TRP A 844 -1.67 9.98 -0.05
N ASP A 845 -1.67 10.87 0.96
CA ASP A 845 -1.15 12.24 0.86
C ASP A 845 -1.74 13.03 -0.35
N SER A 846 -3.04 12.82 -0.60
CA SER A 846 -3.71 13.11 -1.90
C SER A 846 -4.99 13.93 -1.77
N ARG A 847 -5.53 14.41 -2.91
CA ARG A 847 -6.80 15.15 -2.98
C ARG A 847 -7.96 14.26 -3.42
N LEU A 848 -9.15 14.47 -2.83
CA LEU A 848 -10.38 13.72 -3.12
C LEU A 848 -11.41 14.56 -3.89
N PHE A 849 -11.89 14.03 -5.01
CA PHE A 849 -12.82 14.71 -5.93
C PHE A 849 -14.17 15.05 -5.29
N ASN A 850 -14.75 16.16 -5.72
CA ASN A 850 -16.13 16.54 -5.37
C ASN A 850 -17.09 16.00 -6.44
N TYR A 851 -17.45 14.72 -6.33
CA TYR A 851 -18.27 14.02 -7.32
C TYR A 851 -19.68 14.62 -7.50
N GLY A 852 -20.19 15.37 -6.52
CA GLY A 852 -21.46 16.11 -6.61
C GLY A 852 -21.39 17.42 -7.40
N ASN A 853 -20.22 17.82 -7.91
CA ASN A 853 -20.06 19.05 -8.69
C ASN A 853 -20.22 18.80 -10.20
N HIS A 854 -21.06 19.61 -10.87
CA HIS A 854 -21.36 19.49 -12.29
C HIS A 854 -20.13 19.58 -13.21
N GLU A 855 -19.16 20.47 -12.93
CA GLU A 855 -17.95 20.58 -13.76
C GLU A 855 -16.93 19.48 -13.44
N VAL A 856 -16.96 18.90 -12.24
CA VAL A 856 -16.18 17.68 -11.90
C VAL A 856 -16.76 16.46 -12.60
N LEU A 857 -18.08 16.30 -12.61
CA LEU A 857 -18.76 15.28 -13.43
C LEU A 857 -18.42 15.46 -14.91
N ARG A 858 -18.43 16.70 -15.43
CA ARG A 858 -18.02 16.98 -16.80
C ARG A 858 -16.57 16.55 -17.05
N PHE A 859 -15.65 16.91 -16.16
CA PHE A 859 -14.22 16.59 -16.25
C PHE A 859 -13.99 15.07 -16.30
N LEU A 860 -14.49 14.34 -15.30
CA LEU A 860 -14.26 12.90 -15.16
C LEU A 860 -14.96 12.08 -16.26
N LEU A 861 -16.23 12.37 -16.58
CA LEU A 861 -16.95 11.68 -17.65
C LEU A 861 -16.36 12.00 -19.04
N SER A 862 -15.88 13.23 -19.25
CA SER A 862 -15.18 13.59 -20.48
C SER A 862 -13.79 12.95 -20.59
N ASN A 863 -13.14 12.64 -19.46
CA ASN A 863 -11.85 11.95 -19.47
C ASN A 863 -12.01 10.49 -19.94
N LEU A 864 -12.99 9.77 -19.39
CA LEU A 864 -13.37 8.43 -19.87
C LEU A 864 -13.67 8.44 -21.38
N ARG A 865 -14.47 9.41 -21.85
CA ARG A 865 -14.82 9.54 -23.27
C ARG A 865 -13.60 9.84 -24.15
N PHE A 866 -12.70 10.71 -23.69
CA PHE A 866 -11.46 11.06 -24.37
C PHE A 866 -10.54 9.85 -24.58
N TRP A 867 -10.37 8.99 -23.56
CA TRP A 867 -9.57 7.77 -23.69
C TRP A 867 -10.21 6.74 -24.65
N MET A 868 -11.55 6.65 -24.69
CA MET A 868 -12.26 5.82 -25.69
C MET A 868 -12.09 6.34 -27.12
N GLU A 869 -12.12 7.66 -27.37
CA GLU A 869 -12.13 8.22 -28.73
C GLU A 869 -10.73 8.57 -29.29
N GLU A 870 -9.85 9.24 -28.54
CA GLU A 870 -8.55 9.69 -29.08
C GLU A 870 -7.51 8.54 -29.08
N TYR A 871 -7.63 7.56 -28.17
CA TYR A 871 -6.67 6.44 -28.02
C TYR A 871 -7.25 5.05 -28.25
N GLY A 872 -8.57 4.90 -28.39
CA GLY A 872 -9.19 3.63 -28.79
C GLY A 872 -9.26 2.55 -27.70
N PHE A 873 -8.98 2.84 -26.42
CA PHE A 873 -9.09 1.87 -25.32
C PHE A 873 -10.48 1.21 -25.27
N ASP A 874 -10.55 -0.08 -24.98
CA ASP A 874 -11.76 -0.93 -24.98
C ASP A 874 -12.51 -0.97 -23.66
N GLY A 875 -12.03 -0.21 -22.68
CA GLY A 875 -12.59 -0.17 -21.35
C GLY A 875 -11.53 0.19 -20.30
N PHE A 876 -11.88 -0.01 -19.04
CA PHE A 876 -11.14 0.55 -17.91
C PHE A 876 -11.10 -0.38 -16.70
N ARG A 877 -10.00 -0.35 -15.95
CA ARG A 877 -10.05 -0.59 -14.51
C ARG A 877 -10.25 0.77 -13.84
N PHE A 878 -11.16 0.82 -12.87
CA PHE A 878 -11.30 1.96 -11.98
C PHE A 878 -10.56 1.61 -10.69
N ASP A 879 -9.54 2.39 -10.37
CA ASP A 879 -8.58 2.07 -9.31
C ASP A 879 -8.95 2.76 -7.99
N GLY A 880 -8.79 2.04 -6.87
CA GLY A 880 -9.19 2.50 -5.54
C GLY A 880 -10.70 2.72 -5.38
N VAL A 881 -11.56 1.90 -6.01
CA VAL A 881 -13.03 2.05 -5.91
C VAL A 881 -13.52 1.97 -4.47
N THR A 882 -12.91 1.15 -3.59
CA THR A 882 -13.23 1.17 -2.15
C THR A 882 -13.01 2.55 -1.51
N SER A 883 -12.02 3.35 -1.96
CA SER A 883 -11.84 4.73 -1.49
C SER A 883 -12.96 5.67 -1.94
N MET A 884 -13.63 5.35 -3.05
CA MET A 884 -14.74 6.14 -3.62
C MET A 884 -16.10 5.76 -3.03
N LEU A 885 -16.26 4.50 -2.62
CA LEU A 885 -17.51 3.97 -2.08
C LEU A 885 -17.77 4.42 -0.63
N TYR A 886 -16.74 4.74 0.15
CA TYR A 886 -16.86 4.98 1.59
C TYR A 886 -16.15 6.24 2.07
N THR A 887 -16.75 6.95 3.03
CA THR A 887 -16.19 8.17 3.65
C THR A 887 -15.03 7.89 4.63
N HIS A 888 -14.81 6.63 4.98
CA HIS A 888 -13.61 6.14 5.69
C HIS A 888 -12.62 5.44 4.74
N HIS A 889 -12.92 5.41 3.44
CA HIS A 889 -12.08 4.89 2.35
C HIS A 889 -11.60 3.42 2.52
N GLY A 890 -12.22 2.65 3.42
CA GLY A 890 -11.75 1.33 3.84
C GLY A 890 -10.56 1.34 4.83
N ILE A 891 -10.00 2.50 5.16
CA ILE A 891 -8.79 2.63 5.99
C ILE A 891 -9.05 2.08 7.40
N GLY A 892 -8.28 1.06 7.79
CA GLY A 892 -8.39 0.43 9.11
C GLY A 892 -9.82 0.00 9.45
N THR A 893 -10.59 -0.45 8.45
CA THR A 893 -11.98 -0.90 8.55
C THR A 893 -12.09 -2.31 7.99
N GLY A 894 -12.59 -3.26 8.78
CA GLY A 894 -12.89 -4.62 8.30
C GLY A 894 -14.29 -4.68 7.69
N PHE A 895 -14.44 -5.48 6.63
CA PHE A 895 -15.74 -5.82 6.03
C PHE A 895 -16.07 -7.27 6.37
N SER A 896 -17.11 -7.50 7.19
CA SER A 896 -17.53 -8.85 7.58
C SER A 896 -18.43 -9.53 6.54
N GLY A 897 -18.91 -8.77 5.54
CA GLY A 897 -19.99 -9.19 4.65
C GLY A 897 -21.38 -8.90 5.21
N GLY A 898 -21.47 -8.13 6.31
CA GLY A 898 -22.74 -7.70 6.90
C GLY A 898 -23.30 -6.50 6.15
N TYR A 899 -24.49 -6.62 5.54
CA TYR A 899 -24.94 -5.66 4.51
C TYR A 899 -25.11 -4.20 5.01
N HIS A 900 -25.22 -3.99 6.32
CA HIS A 900 -25.19 -2.67 6.93
C HIS A 900 -23.87 -1.89 6.70
N GLU A 901 -22.76 -2.58 6.46
CA GLU A 901 -21.45 -2.00 6.08
C GLU A 901 -21.51 -1.33 4.69
N TYR A 902 -22.33 -1.88 3.79
CA TYR A 902 -22.40 -1.52 2.35
C TYR A 902 -23.60 -0.63 2.01
N PHE A 903 -24.55 -0.52 2.93
CA PHE A 903 -25.80 0.24 2.78
C PHE A 903 -26.09 1.15 3.99
N GLY A 904 -25.10 1.38 4.85
CA GLY A 904 -25.14 2.30 5.98
C GLY A 904 -24.71 3.74 5.64
N PRO A 905 -24.68 4.64 6.66
CA PRO A 905 -24.39 6.07 6.49
C PRO A 905 -22.92 6.40 6.18
N ALA A 906 -22.05 5.38 6.16
CA ALA A 906 -20.63 5.49 5.85
C ALA A 906 -20.33 5.49 4.33
N VAL A 907 -21.33 5.23 3.49
CA VAL A 907 -21.19 5.18 2.03
C VAL A 907 -21.24 6.60 1.44
N ASP A 908 -20.28 6.95 0.58
CA ASP A 908 -20.34 8.20 -0.16
C ASP A 908 -21.30 8.05 -1.36
N ALA A 909 -22.48 8.66 -1.23
CA ALA A 909 -23.53 8.60 -2.25
C ALA A 909 -23.15 9.37 -3.53
N GLU A 910 -22.24 10.36 -3.45
CA GLU A 910 -21.75 11.12 -4.60
C GLU A 910 -20.73 10.29 -5.39
N GLY A 911 -19.83 9.59 -4.70
CA GLY A 911 -18.89 8.62 -5.28
C GLY A 911 -19.61 7.46 -5.97
N VAL A 912 -20.59 6.84 -5.31
CA VAL A 912 -21.46 5.81 -5.94
C VAL A 912 -22.19 6.36 -7.16
N MET A 913 -22.79 7.55 -7.06
CA MET A 913 -23.52 8.18 -8.17
C MET A 913 -22.63 8.42 -9.40
N TYR A 914 -21.41 8.95 -9.20
CA TYR A 914 -20.46 9.14 -10.30
C TYR A 914 -20.09 7.81 -10.97
N LEU A 915 -19.83 6.75 -10.20
CA LEU A 915 -19.50 5.43 -10.75
C LEU A 915 -20.66 4.82 -11.54
N THR A 916 -21.91 5.02 -11.11
CA THR A 916 -23.08 4.58 -11.88
C THR A 916 -23.26 5.39 -13.17
N LEU A 917 -23.11 6.73 -13.12
CA LEU A 917 -23.15 7.58 -14.33
C LEU A 917 -22.05 7.20 -15.33
N ALA A 918 -20.85 6.87 -14.85
CA ALA A 918 -19.72 6.45 -15.68
C ALA A 918 -20.02 5.15 -16.43
N ASN A 919 -20.55 4.12 -15.74
CA ASN A 919 -20.91 2.85 -16.37
C ASN A 919 -22.10 3.01 -17.35
N GLU A 920 -23.20 3.65 -16.94
CA GLU A 920 -24.37 3.87 -17.81
C GLU A 920 -24.00 4.67 -19.07
N MET A 921 -23.16 5.70 -18.95
CA MET A 921 -22.60 6.42 -20.11
C MET A 921 -21.77 5.50 -21.01
N LEU A 922 -20.83 4.75 -20.43
CA LEU A 922 -19.89 3.93 -21.19
C LEU A 922 -20.59 2.80 -21.94
N HIS A 923 -21.47 2.04 -21.30
CA HIS A 923 -22.17 0.92 -21.95
C HIS A 923 -23.26 1.39 -22.94
N ALA A 924 -23.86 2.58 -22.75
CA ALA A 924 -24.79 3.15 -23.72
C ALA A 924 -24.09 3.65 -25.00
N LEU A 925 -22.88 4.21 -24.88
CA LEU A 925 -22.07 4.67 -26.02
C LEU A 925 -21.29 3.53 -26.70
N TYR A 926 -20.82 2.58 -25.90
CA TYR A 926 -19.90 1.51 -26.28
C TYR A 926 -20.39 0.16 -25.69
N PRO A 927 -21.33 -0.55 -26.34
CA PRO A 927 -21.91 -1.78 -25.78
C PRO A 927 -20.92 -2.93 -25.52
N ASP A 928 -19.81 -2.96 -26.28
CA ASP A 928 -18.70 -3.92 -26.11
C ASP A 928 -17.65 -3.46 -25.07
N CYS A 929 -17.84 -2.30 -24.41
CA CYS A 929 -16.94 -1.79 -23.37
C CYS A 929 -16.85 -2.74 -22.16
N ILE A 930 -15.74 -2.68 -21.44
CA ILE A 930 -15.46 -3.52 -20.26
C ILE A 930 -15.01 -2.62 -19.10
N THR A 931 -15.75 -2.63 -17.99
CA THR A 931 -15.39 -1.91 -16.77
C THR A 931 -15.07 -2.88 -15.62
N VAL A 932 -13.91 -2.69 -14.98
CA VAL A 932 -13.44 -3.51 -13.86
C VAL A 932 -13.32 -2.63 -12.62
N ALA A 933 -13.89 -3.04 -11.50
CA ALA A 933 -13.75 -2.36 -10.22
C ALA A 933 -12.63 -2.97 -9.37
N GLU A 934 -11.69 -2.14 -8.95
CA GLU A 934 -10.77 -2.43 -7.85
C GLU A 934 -11.45 -2.12 -6.51
N ASP A 935 -12.30 -3.06 -6.07
CA ASP A 935 -12.96 -3.00 -4.77
C ASP A 935 -12.57 -4.20 -3.90
N VAL A 936 -11.96 -3.94 -2.75
CA VAL A 936 -11.63 -4.96 -1.74
C VAL A 936 -12.83 -5.29 -0.85
N SER A 937 -13.73 -4.32 -0.61
CA SER A 937 -14.86 -4.48 0.33
C SER A 937 -15.83 -5.60 -0.07
N GLY A 938 -16.06 -5.78 -1.37
CA GLY A 938 -17.02 -6.74 -1.91
C GLY A 938 -18.45 -6.24 -1.94
N MET A 939 -18.64 -4.97 -2.31
CA MET A 939 -19.95 -4.32 -2.33
C MET A 939 -21.00 -5.11 -3.15
N PRO A 940 -22.12 -5.53 -2.53
CA PRO A 940 -23.23 -6.16 -3.25
C PRO A 940 -23.77 -5.27 -4.37
N ALA A 941 -24.05 -5.87 -5.54
CA ALA A 941 -24.57 -5.21 -6.73
C ALA A 941 -23.62 -4.22 -7.42
N LEU A 942 -22.34 -4.16 -7.02
CA LEU A 942 -21.32 -3.37 -7.72
C LEU A 942 -21.23 -3.77 -9.21
N CYS A 943 -21.34 -5.07 -9.51
CA CYS A 943 -21.23 -5.63 -10.86
C CYS A 943 -22.60 -5.98 -11.48
N LEU A 944 -23.66 -5.24 -11.14
CA LEU A 944 -25.00 -5.39 -11.71
C LEU A 944 -25.49 -4.07 -12.34
N PRO A 945 -26.36 -4.10 -13.37
CA PRO A 945 -26.85 -2.87 -14.03
C PRO A 945 -27.63 -1.93 -13.11
N HIS A 946 -27.53 -0.62 -13.37
CA HIS A 946 -28.31 0.45 -12.70
C HIS A 946 -29.82 0.20 -12.77
N ALA A 947 -30.33 -0.29 -13.89
CA ALA A 947 -31.74 -0.68 -14.07
C ALA A 947 -32.24 -1.77 -13.09
N LEU A 948 -31.37 -2.43 -12.34
CA LEU A 948 -31.72 -3.31 -11.22
C LEU A 948 -31.41 -2.71 -9.83
N GLY A 949 -30.65 -1.61 -9.76
CA GLY A 949 -30.14 -1.02 -8.51
C GLY A 949 -28.65 -1.25 -8.24
N GLY A 950 -27.89 -1.71 -9.24
CA GLY A 950 -26.43 -1.87 -9.14
C GLY A 950 -25.63 -0.66 -9.65
N VAL A 951 -24.30 -0.75 -9.60
CA VAL A 951 -23.37 0.33 -10.01
C VAL A 951 -22.93 0.22 -11.48
N GLY A 952 -23.21 -0.91 -12.13
CA GLY A 952 -23.03 -1.11 -13.58
C GLY A 952 -21.68 -1.69 -14.02
N PHE A 953 -20.77 -2.06 -13.10
CA PHE A 953 -19.49 -2.65 -13.49
C PHE A 953 -19.66 -4.01 -14.20
N ASP A 954 -18.76 -4.30 -15.14
CA ASP A 954 -18.69 -5.61 -15.80
C ASP A 954 -18.02 -6.67 -14.91
N TYR A 955 -16.99 -6.31 -14.15
CA TYR A 955 -16.27 -7.22 -13.25
C TYR A 955 -15.78 -6.49 -11.99
N ARG A 956 -15.43 -7.25 -10.95
CA ARG A 956 -14.54 -6.80 -9.86
C ARG A 956 -13.29 -7.67 -9.74
N LEU A 957 -12.25 -7.14 -9.09
CA LEU A 957 -11.05 -7.91 -8.73
C LEU A 957 -11.31 -8.87 -7.54
N GLY A 958 -10.77 -10.08 -7.63
CA GLY A 958 -10.83 -11.11 -6.58
C GLY A 958 -9.75 -10.94 -5.51
N MET A 959 -9.68 -9.77 -4.88
CA MET A 959 -8.51 -9.29 -4.13
C MET A 959 -8.07 -10.18 -2.94
N ALA A 960 -8.98 -10.95 -2.34
CA ALA A 960 -8.66 -11.85 -1.23
C ALA A 960 -7.94 -13.16 -1.66
N ILE A 961 -7.79 -13.43 -2.96
CA ILE A 961 -7.17 -14.66 -3.47
C ILE A 961 -5.64 -14.65 -3.27
N PRO A 962 -4.89 -13.59 -3.64
CA PRO A 962 -3.47 -13.47 -3.28
C PRO A 962 -3.20 -13.52 -1.79
N ASP A 963 -3.97 -12.81 -0.96
CA ASP A 963 -3.77 -12.75 0.49
C ASP A 963 -3.76 -14.15 1.13
N MET A 964 -4.66 -15.02 0.68
CA MET A 964 -4.69 -16.43 1.06
C MET A 964 -3.39 -17.15 0.67
N TYR A 965 -2.84 -16.94 -0.53
CA TYR A 965 -1.59 -17.58 -0.94
C TYR A 965 -0.37 -17.04 -0.19
N ILE A 966 -0.28 -15.73 0.05
CA ILE A 966 0.76 -15.14 0.91
C ILE A 966 0.69 -15.79 2.29
N LYS A 967 -0.51 -15.85 2.89
CA LYS A 967 -0.73 -16.44 4.21
C LYS A 967 -0.33 -17.93 4.26
N LEU A 968 -0.74 -18.71 3.26
CA LEU A 968 -0.38 -20.13 3.13
C LEU A 968 1.12 -20.36 2.90
N LEU A 969 1.84 -19.43 2.28
CA LEU A 969 3.29 -19.51 2.03
C LEU A 969 4.15 -18.95 3.17
N LYS A 970 3.60 -18.02 3.96
CA LYS A 970 4.28 -17.31 5.05
C LYS A 970 4.05 -17.93 6.43
N GLU A 971 2.89 -18.53 6.68
CA GLU A 971 2.46 -18.99 8.02
C GLU A 971 2.22 -20.51 8.14
N LYS A 972 2.34 -21.28 7.05
CA LYS A 972 1.93 -22.69 6.98
C LYS A 972 2.92 -23.56 6.22
N SER A 973 3.14 -24.79 6.66
CA SER A 973 3.80 -25.82 5.84
C SER A 973 2.81 -26.47 4.86
N ASP A 974 3.30 -27.06 3.76
CA ASP A 974 2.47 -27.69 2.70
C ASP A 974 1.46 -28.74 3.27
N ASP A 975 1.78 -29.39 4.39
CA ASP A 975 0.94 -30.37 5.07
C ASP A 975 -0.10 -29.75 6.05
N GLU A 976 0.01 -28.46 6.37
CA GLU A 976 -1.03 -27.69 7.08
C GLU A 976 -2.06 -27.04 6.14
N TRP A 977 -1.86 -27.10 4.81
CA TRP A 977 -2.73 -26.42 3.84
C TRP A 977 -4.15 -27.02 3.80
N ASP A 978 -5.13 -26.27 4.30
CA ASP A 978 -6.55 -26.64 4.29
C ASP A 978 -7.15 -26.49 2.87
N MET A 979 -7.46 -27.64 2.26
CA MET A 979 -8.09 -27.76 0.93
C MET A 979 -9.54 -27.27 0.96
N GLY A 980 -10.21 -27.40 2.10
CA GLY A 980 -11.52 -26.85 2.41
C GLY A 980 -11.57 -25.33 2.28
N ASN A 981 -10.57 -24.64 2.83
CA ASN A 981 -10.36 -23.20 2.83
C ASN A 981 -9.88 -22.70 1.46
N LEU A 982 -8.90 -23.39 0.84
CA LEU A 982 -8.47 -23.09 -0.54
C LEU A 982 -9.65 -23.14 -1.52
N ALA A 983 -10.47 -24.19 -1.43
CA ALA A 983 -11.70 -24.31 -2.22
C ALA A 983 -12.73 -23.23 -1.87
N PHE A 984 -12.86 -22.85 -0.60
CA PHE A 984 -13.78 -21.82 -0.13
C PHE A 984 -13.40 -20.44 -0.68
N THR A 985 -12.19 -19.93 -0.44
CA THR A 985 -11.76 -18.59 -0.89
C THR A 985 -11.89 -18.42 -2.40
N LEU A 986 -11.54 -19.44 -3.20
CA LEU A 986 -11.68 -19.39 -4.65
C LEU A 986 -13.14 -19.41 -5.14
N THR A 987 -14.09 -19.88 -4.33
CA THR A 987 -15.52 -19.99 -4.70
C THR A 987 -16.46 -19.06 -3.93
N ASN A 988 -15.99 -18.39 -2.88
CA ASN A 988 -16.76 -17.49 -2.01
C ASN A 988 -16.98 -16.12 -2.70
N ARG A 989 -17.77 -16.14 -3.77
CA ARG A 989 -17.99 -15.03 -4.70
C ARG A 989 -19.48 -14.92 -5.03
N ARG A 990 -19.95 -13.71 -5.32
CA ARG A 990 -21.37 -13.39 -5.45
C ARG A 990 -21.92 -13.94 -6.78
N TYR A 991 -22.88 -14.87 -6.73
CA TYR A 991 -23.43 -15.50 -7.93
C TYR A 991 -24.13 -14.48 -8.83
N GLY A 992 -23.68 -14.39 -10.09
CA GLY A 992 -24.16 -13.40 -11.06
C GLY A 992 -23.30 -12.14 -11.17
N GLU A 993 -22.37 -11.90 -10.23
CA GLU A 993 -21.42 -10.78 -10.27
C GLU A 993 -20.02 -11.32 -10.66
N LYS A 994 -19.54 -10.96 -11.85
CA LYS A 994 -18.34 -11.57 -12.45
C LYS A 994 -17.06 -11.13 -11.74
N THR A 995 -16.16 -12.07 -11.45
CA THR A 995 -14.88 -11.80 -10.76
C THR A 995 -13.67 -12.07 -11.67
N ILE A 996 -12.70 -11.16 -11.69
CA ILE A 996 -11.35 -11.42 -12.23
C ILE A 996 -10.48 -12.03 -11.13
N ALA A 997 -9.96 -13.24 -11.36
CA ALA A 997 -9.09 -13.94 -10.43
C ALA A 997 -7.61 -13.82 -10.83
N TYR A 998 -6.74 -13.68 -9.85
CA TYR A 998 -5.29 -13.66 -10.02
C TYR A 998 -4.65 -14.27 -8.78
N ALA A 999 -3.47 -14.87 -8.93
CA ALA A 999 -2.78 -15.55 -7.84
C ALA A 999 -1.82 -14.61 -7.07
N GLU A 1000 -1.36 -13.55 -7.74
CA GLU A 1000 -0.52 -12.46 -7.23
C GLU A 1000 -0.75 -11.20 -8.09
N SER A 1001 -0.68 -10.02 -7.47
CA SER A 1001 -0.85 -8.71 -8.11
C SER A 1001 0.49 -8.06 -8.43
N HIS A 1002 0.43 -6.83 -8.94
CA HIS A 1002 1.56 -5.94 -9.03
C HIS A 1002 2.09 -5.48 -7.65
N ASP A 1003 1.27 -5.44 -6.59
CA ASP A 1003 1.70 -5.08 -5.22
C ASP A 1003 2.66 -6.10 -4.62
N GLN A 1004 2.35 -7.41 -4.72
CA GLN A 1004 3.25 -8.47 -4.24
C GLN A 1004 4.57 -8.53 -5.01
N ALA A 1005 4.64 -7.89 -6.19
CA ALA A 1005 5.88 -7.72 -6.91
C ALA A 1005 6.70 -6.52 -6.39
N LEU A 1006 6.14 -5.56 -5.64
CA LEU A 1006 6.84 -4.38 -5.15
C LEU A 1006 7.79 -4.69 -3.97
N VAL A 1007 8.76 -3.79 -3.77
CA VAL A 1007 9.65 -3.80 -2.60
C VAL A 1007 8.85 -3.71 -1.29
N GLY A 1008 9.01 -4.71 -0.43
CA GLY A 1008 8.28 -4.85 0.83
C GLY A 1008 7.59 -6.21 0.98
N ASP A 1009 7.25 -6.85 -0.15
CA ASP A 1009 6.73 -8.23 -0.21
C ASP A 1009 7.61 -9.10 -1.14
N LYS A 1010 7.10 -10.25 -1.57
CA LYS A 1010 7.71 -11.18 -2.52
C LYS A 1010 6.65 -11.74 -3.48
N THR A 1011 7.06 -11.96 -4.73
CA THR A 1011 6.29 -12.78 -5.69
C THR A 1011 6.11 -14.21 -5.17
N LEU A 1012 5.11 -14.95 -5.68
CA LEU A 1012 4.88 -16.35 -5.32
C LEU A 1012 6.14 -17.20 -5.53
N MET A 1013 6.91 -16.95 -6.58
CA MET A 1013 8.15 -17.69 -6.83
C MET A 1013 9.25 -17.34 -5.81
N MET A 1014 9.37 -16.07 -5.41
CA MET A 1014 10.29 -15.67 -4.34
C MET A 1014 9.88 -16.20 -2.96
N TRP A 1015 8.57 -16.34 -2.67
CA TRP A 1015 8.06 -17.08 -1.50
C TRP A 1015 8.35 -18.59 -1.57
N LEU A 1016 8.27 -19.19 -2.75
CA LEU A 1016 8.43 -20.64 -2.95
C LEU A 1016 9.88 -21.13 -2.98
N CYS A 1017 10.80 -20.32 -3.54
CA CYS A 1017 12.18 -20.71 -3.85
C CYS A 1017 13.26 -19.84 -3.18
N ASP A 1018 12.93 -18.59 -2.82
CA ASP A 1018 13.84 -17.60 -2.22
C ASP A 1018 15.22 -17.57 -2.94
N LYS A 1019 16.33 -17.54 -2.21
CA LYS A 1019 17.68 -17.43 -2.76
C LYS A 1019 18.12 -18.56 -3.70
N GLU A 1020 17.48 -19.74 -3.68
CA GLU A 1020 17.83 -20.82 -4.62
C GLU A 1020 17.49 -20.47 -6.08
N MET A 1021 16.61 -19.49 -6.31
CA MET A 1021 16.34 -18.98 -7.66
C MET A 1021 17.62 -18.51 -8.38
N TYR A 1022 18.55 -17.90 -7.64
CA TYR A 1022 19.78 -17.35 -8.20
C TYR A 1022 20.87 -18.41 -8.47
N THR A 1023 20.72 -19.62 -7.94
CA THR A 1023 21.74 -20.68 -8.03
C THR A 1023 21.29 -21.94 -8.77
N ASN A 1024 19.99 -22.28 -8.74
CA ASN A 1024 19.50 -23.59 -9.20
C ASN A 1024 18.43 -23.53 -10.30
N MET A 1025 18.06 -22.33 -10.77
CA MET A 1025 17.20 -22.15 -11.94
C MET A 1025 17.87 -22.44 -13.30
N SER A 1026 19.11 -22.95 -13.33
CA SER A 1026 19.68 -23.52 -14.56
C SER A 1026 19.26 -24.98 -14.75
N VAL A 1027 19.09 -25.40 -16.01
CA VAL A 1027 18.92 -26.82 -16.38
C VAL A 1027 20.20 -27.65 -16.17
N LEU A 1028 21.36 -26.99 -16.06
CA LEU A 1028 22.68 -27.61 -15.86
C LEU A 1028 23.01 -27.83 -14.36
N THR A 1029 22.29 -27.15 -13.46
CA THR A 1029 22.39 -27.32 -12.01
C THR A 1029 21.38 -28.34 -11.51
N GLU A 1030 21.67 -28.95 -10.35
CA GLU A 1030 20.76 -29.88 -9.68
C GLU A 1030 19.38 -29.23 -9.46
N LEU A 1031 18.34 -29.97 -9.86
CA LEU A 1031 16.95 -29.63 -9.55
C LEU A 1031 16.70 -30.02 -8.08
N THR A 1032 16.97 -29.08 -7.18
CA THR A 1032 16.80 -29.28 -5.73
C THR A 1032 15.33 -29.53 -5.37
N PRO A 1033 15.05 -30.17 -4.22
CA PRO A 1033 13.68 -30.31 -3.72
C PRO A 1033 12.94 -28.96 -3.60
N THR A 1034 13.66 -27.87 -3.28
CA THR A 1034 13.14 -26.51 -3.22
C THR A 1034 12.66 -26.02 -4.58
N ILE A 1035 13.50 -26.07 -5.62
CA ILE A 1035 13.14 -25.62 -6.97
C ILE A 1035 12.07 -26.55 -7.58
N ALA A 1036 12.13 -27.85 -7.32
CA ALA A 1036 11.08 -28.80 -7.74
C ALA A 1036 9.72 -28.47 -7.08
N ARG A 1037 9.70 -28.21 -5.77
CA ARG A 1037 8.50 -27.74 -5.04
C ARG A 1037 7.97 -26.45 -5.66
N GLY A 1038 8.82 -25.44 -5.82
CA GLY A 1038 8.41 -24.13 -6.28
C GLY A 1038 7.89 -24.13 -7.72
N MET A 1039 8.59 -24.81 -8.65
CA MET A 1039 8.10 -24.97 -10.01
C MET A 1039 6.74 -25.67 -10.05
N SER A 1040 6.54 -26.76 -9.30
CA SER A 1040 5.23 -27.43 -9.23
C SER A 1040 4.14 -26.55 -8.62
N LEU A 1041 4.37 -25.97 -7.44
CA LEU A 1041 3.36 -25.17 -6.74
C LEU A 1041 3.00 -23.89 -7.51
N HIS A 1042 3.97 -23.21 -8.13
CA HIS A 1042 3.70 -22.06 -9.00
C HIS A 1042 2.73 -22.40 -10.14
N LYS A 1043 2.94 -23.54 -10.81
CA LYS A 1043 2.02 -24.04 -11.85
C LYS A 1043 0.64 -24.38 -11.27
N MET A 1044 0.58 -25.07 -10.14
CA MET A 1044 -0.68 -25.50 -9.51
C MET A 1044 -1.52 -24.34 -8.95
N ILE A 1045 -0.89 -23.39 -8.27
CA ILE A 1045 -1.52 -22.20 -7.69
C ILE A 1045 -2.15 -21.34 -8.79
N ARG A 1046 -1.41 -21.07 -9.87
CA ARG A 1046 -1.93 -20.32 -11.03
C ARG A 1046 -3.09 -21.08 -11.70
N LEU A 1047 -2.97 -22.40 -11.88
CA LEU A 1047 -4.01 -23.22 -12.51
C LEU A 1047 -5.30 -23.35 -11.69
N VAL A 1048 -5.22 -23.60 -10.37
CA VAL A 1048 -6.42 -23.71 -9.53
C VAL A 1048 -7.15 -22.36 -9.45
N THR A 1049 -6.39 -21.26 -9.42
CA THR A 1049 -6.93 -19.90 -9.46
C THR A 1049 -7.65 -19.61 -10.79
N HIS A 1050 -7.02 -19.94 -11.92
CA HIS A 1050 -7.58 -19.75 -13.25
C HIS A 1050 -8.81 -20.65 -13.53
N ALA A 1051 -8.86 -21.84 -12.92
CA ALA A 1051 -9.95 -22.81 -13.11
C ALA A 1051 -11.16 -22.55 -12.19
N LEU A 1052 -10.93 -22.14 -10.94
CA LEU A 1052 -11.94 -22.08 -9.88
C LEU A 1052 -12.24 -20.65 -9.40
N GLY A 1053 -11.23 -19.77 -9.42
CA GLY A 1053 -11.23 -18.46 -8.76
C GLY A 1053 -12.09 -17.37 -9.40
N GLY A 1054 -12.53 -17.50 -10.66
CA GLY A 1054 -13.19 -16.39 -11.37
C GLY A 1054 -13.89 -16.73 -12.68
N GLU A 1055 -14.39 -15.66 -13.31
CA GLU A 1055 -14.98 -15.60 -14.65
C GLU A 1055 -14.11 -14.79 -15.63
N GLY A 1056 -13.02 -14.22 -15.12
CA GLY A 1056 -11.83 -13.83 -15.87
C GLY A 1056 -10.56 -14.19 -15.08
N TYR A 1057 -9.41 -14.16 -15.73
CA TYR A 1057 -8.09 -14.36 -15.13
C TYR A 1057 -7.18 -13.15 -15.42
N LEU A 1058 -6.31 -12.79 -14.47
CA LEU A 1058 -5.29 -11.74 -14.61
C LEU A 1058 -3.91 -12.26 -14.18
N ASN A 1059 -2.88 -11.75 -14.85
CA ASN A 1059 -1.47 -11.98 -14.53
C ASN A 1059 -0.65 -10.70 -14.74
N PHE A 1060 0.12 -10.28 -13.74
CA PHE A 1060 1.08 -9.18 -13.87
C PHE A 1060 2.37 -9.59 -14.58
N GLU A 1061 2.92 -8.72 -15.42
CA GLU A 1061 4.05 -9.03 -16.29
C GLU A 1061 5.28 -9.57 -15.55
N GLY A 1062 5.80 -10.72 -16.00
CA GLY A 1062 6.89 -11.46 -15.36
C GLY A 1062 6.42 -12.62 -14.49
N ASN A 1063 5.25 -12.51 -13.87
CA ASN A 1063 4.73 -13.54 -12.95
C ASN A 1063 4.25 -14.79 -13.73
N GLU A 1064 4.13 -14.75 -15.06
CA GLU A 1064 3.83 -15.93 -15.87
C GLU A 1064 4.98 -16.96 -15.90
N PHE A 1065 6.22 -16.50 -15.73
CA PHE A 1065 7.41 -17.37 -15.68
C PHE A 1065 8.08 -17.44 -14.32
N GLY A 1066 7.48 -16.84 -13.28
CA GLY A 1066 8.07 -16.75 -11.94
C GLY A 1066 9.33 -15.89 -11.93
N HIS A 1067 9.20 -14.62 -12.32
CA HIS A 1067 10.30 -13.64 -12.33
C HIS A 1067 11.00 -13.56 -10.95
N PRO A 1068 12.36 -13.56 -10.90
CA PRO A 1068 13.13 -13.42 -9.66
C PRO A 1068 13.14 -11.98 -9.14
N GLU A 1069 13.86 -11.72 -8.04
CA GLU A 1069 14.02 -10.37 -7.47
C GLU A 1069 12.64 -9.77 -7.08
N TRP A 1070 12.51 -8.45 -7.14
CA TRP A 1070 11.28 -7.69 -6.94
C TRP A 1070 11.30 -6.46 -7.87
N LEU A 1071 10.21 -5.71 -7.91
CA LEU A 1071 10.05 -4.44 -8.58
C LEU A 1071 10.29 -3.31 -7.57
N ASP A 1072 11.19 -2.38 -7.88
CA ASP A 1072 11.40 -1.16 -7.09
C ASP A 1072 11.68 0.00 -8.05
N PHE A 1073 10.99 1.11 -7.84
CA PHE A 1073 11.05 2.29 -8.70
C PHE A 1073 12.07 3.31 -8.20
N PRO A 1074 12.64 4.16 -9.08
CA PRO A 1074 13.58 5.20 -8.69
C PRO A 1074 13.02 6.15 -7.61
N ARG A 1075 13.58 6.09 -6.41
CA ARG A 1075 13.20 6.91 -5.24
C ARG A 1075 14.41 7.18 -4.34
N ALA A 1076 14.28 8.12 -3.40
CA ALA A 1076 15.35 8.47 -2.47
C ALA A 1076 15.92 7.23 -1.73
N GLY A 1077 15.04 6.37 -1.20
CA GLY A 1077 15.42 5.14 -0.47
C GLY A 1077 16.16 4.06 -1.28
N ASN A 1078 16.35 4.23 -2.60
CA ASN A 1078 17.21 3.36 -3.42
C ASN A 1078 18.21 4.15 -4.30
N ASN A 1079 18.50 5.42 -3.94
CA ASN A 1079 19.36 6.33 -4.70
C ASN A 1079 18.88 6.58 -6.15
N ASN A 1080 17.57 6.61 -6.38
CA ASN A 1080 16.93 6.74 -7.70
C ASN A 1080 17.38 5.65 -8.70
N SER A 1081 17.49 4.41 -8.21
CA SER A 1081 17.93 3.27 -9.00
C SER A 1081 16.84 2.75 -9.94
N PHE A 1082 17.20 2.55 -11.20
CA PHE A 1082 16.40 1.80 -12.18
C PHE A 1082 16.74 0.29 -12.19
N TRP A 1083 17.51 -0.22 -11.22
CA TRP A 1083 17.96 -1.61 -11.23
C TRP A 1083 16.82 -2.63 -11.12
N TYR A 1084 15.78 -2.33 -10.35
CA TYR A 1084 14.60 -3.21 -10.20
C TYR A 1084 13.39 -2.72 -11.01
N ALA A 1085 13.45 -1.52 -11.60
CA ALA A 1085 12.40 -0.93 -12.44
C ALA A 1085 12.45 -1.48 -13.89
N ARG A 1086 12.48 -2.81 -14.04
CA ARG A 1086 12.72 -3.52 -15.30
C ARG A 1086 12.10 -4.93 -15.28
N ARG A 1087 12.03 -5.58 -16.44
CA ARG A 1087 11.57 -6.97 -16.61
C ARG A 1087 12.59 -7.81 -17.36
N GLN A 1088 13.07 -8.87 -16.70
CA GLN A 1088 14.11 -9.77 -17.19
C GLN A 1088 13.56 -10.81 -18.18
N LEU A 1089 12.85 -10.34 -19.21
CA LEU A 1089 12.11 -11.15 -20.19
C LEU A 1089 13.01 -12.20 -20.89
N ASN A 1090 14.29 -11.83 -21.11
CA ASN A 1090 15.35 -12.67 -21.64
C ASN A 1090 15.61 -13.96 -20.84
N LEU A 1091 15.17 -14.05 -19.57
CA LEU A 1091 15.25 -15.28 -18.77
C LEU A 1091 14.39 -16.41 -19.37
N THR A 1092 13.34 -16.07 -20.12
CA THR A 1092 12.49 -17.06 -20.83
C THR A 1092 13.06 -17.48 -22.19
N GLU A 1093 14.03 -16.72 -22.73
CA GLU A 1093 14.66 -16.98 -24.02
C GLU A 1093 15.91 -17.88 -23.90
N ASP A 1094 16.56 -17.90 -22.72
CA ASP A 1094 17.69 -18.79 -22.48
C ASP A 1094 17.24 -20.21 -22.11
N HIS A 1095 17.32 -21.10 -23.09
CA HIS A 1095 17.13 -22.55 -22.96
C HIS A 1095 18.03 -23.25 -21.91
N LEU A 1096 19.05 -22.58 -21.35
CA LEU A 1096 19.83 -23.10 -20.20
C LEU A 1096 19.20 -22.79 -18.84
N LEU A 1097 18.06 -22.09 -18.81
CA LEU A 1097 17.30 -21.72 -17.61
C LEU A 1097 15.90 -22.35 -17.59
N ARG A 1098 15.33 -22.47 -16.39
CA ARG A 1098 14.05 -23.14 -16.11
C ARG A 1098 12.83 -22.23 -16.30
N TYR A 1099 13.00 -20.91 -16.37
CA TYR A 1099 11.91 -19.94 -16.53
C TYR A 1099 11.08 -20.17 -17.81
N GLY A 1100 11.73 -20.56 -18.92
CA GLY A 1100 11.04 -20.93 -20.16
C GLY A 1100 10.06 -22.11 -20.01
N GLN A 1101 10.30 -23.02 -19.06
CA GLN A 1101 9.38 -24.15 -18.78
C GLN A 1101 8.10 -23.68 -18.06
N LEU A 1102 8.18 -22.61 -17.28
CA LEU A 1102 7.03 -21.99 -16.61
C LEU A 1102 6.24 -21.10 -17.59
N ASN A 1103 6.96 -20.38 -18.45
CA ASN A 1103 6.39 -19.65 -19.59
C ASN A 1103 5.52 -20.56 -20.47
N GLU A 1104 6.02 -21.74 -20.84
CA GLU A 1104 5.26 -22.70 -21.65
C GLU A 1104 4.10 -23.33 -20.88
N PHE A 1105 4.19 -23.46 -19.54
CA PHE A 1105 3.04 -23.87 -18.74
C PHE A 1105 1.92 -22.81 -18.77
N ASP A 1106 2.24 -21.54 -18.56
CA ASP A 1106 1.26 -20.47 -18.65
C ASP A 1106 0.58 -20.46 -20.02
N ARG A 1107 1.40 -20.52 -21.08
CA ARG A 1107 0.91 -20.66 -22.45
C ARG A 1107 0.00 -21.87 -22.63
N GLY A 1108 0.37 -23.03 -22.09
CA GLY A 1108 -0.47 -24.23 -22.09
C GLY A 1108 -1.83 -24.01 -21.40
N MET A 1109 -1.85 -23.27 -20.28
CA MET A 1109 -3.04 -22.91 -19.53
C MET A 1109 -3.95 -21.93 -20.29
N GLN A 1110 -3.42 -20.81 -20.79
CA GLN A 1110 -4.23 -19.80 -21.51
C GLN A 1110 -4.83 -20.37 -22.81
N HIS A 1111 -4.06 -21.12 -23.60
CA HIS A 1111 -4.55 -21.75 -24.83
C HIS A 1111 -5.52 -22.91 -24.56
N ALA A 1112 -5.42 -23.60 -23.41
CA ALA A 1112 -6.42 -24.57 -22.99
C ALA A 1112 -7.75 -23.90 -22.60
N GLU A 1113 -7.75 -22.74 -21.93
CA GLU A 1113 -9.00 -22.00 -21.68
C GLU A 1113 -9.60 -21.47 -22.98
N ALA A 1114 -8.76 -20.97 -23.90
CA ALA A 1114 -9.22 -20.55 -25.22
C ALA A 1114 -9.88 -21.69 -26.04
N LYS A 1115 -9.56 -22.96 -25.75
CA LYS A 1115 -10.22 -24.13 -26.36
C LYS A 1115 -11.49 -24.56 -25.61
N TYR A 1116 -11.47 -24.60 -24.28
CA TYR A 1116 -12.52 -25.24 -23.46
C TYR A 1116 -13.45 -24.26 -22.71
N GLY A 1117 -13.15 -22.96 -22.69
CA GLY A 1117 -14.06 -21.89 -22.26
C GLY A 1117 -14.44 -21.87 -20.77
N TRP A 1118 -13.59 -22.38 -19.88
CA TRP A 1118 -14.01 -22.63 -18.49
C TRP A 1118 -14.24 -21.37 -17.65
N LEU A 1119 -13.64 -20.22 -17.99
CA LEU A 1119 -13.90 -18.97 -17.25
C LEU A 1119 -15.33 -18.47 -17.50
N HIS A 1120 -15.83 -18.56 -18.73
CA HIS A 1120 -17.22 -18.17 -19.07
C HIS A 1120 -18.24 -19.31 -18.87
N ALA A 1121 -17.80 -20.46 -18.36
CA ALA A 1121 -18.69 -21.53 -17.92
C ALA A 1121 -19.21 -21.27 -16.48
N PRO A 1122 -20.38 -21.83 -16.11
CA PRO A 1122 -20.89 -21.76 -14.75
C PRO A 1122 -19.89 -22.22 -13.66
N PRO A 1123 -20.13 -21.87 -12.39
CA PRO A 1123 -19.27 -22.29 -11.28
C PRO A 1123 -19.05 -23.81 -11.22
N ALA A 1124 -17.86 -24.21 -10.77
CA ALA A 1124 -17.47 -25.61 -10.71
C ALA A 1124 -18.29 -26.42 -9.68
N TYR A 1125 -18.51 -27.70 -9.97
CA TYR A 1125 -18.96 -28.66 -8.96
C TYR A 1125 -17.73 -29.29 -8.29
N ILE A 1126 -17.45 -28.92 -7.03
CA ILE A 1126 -16.38 -29.56 -6.25
C ILE A 1126 -16.89 -30.88 -5.69
N SER A 1127 -16.31 -31.99 -6.13
CA SER A 1127 -16.67 -33.33 -5.68
C SER A 1127 -15.81 -33.81 -4.50
N LEU A 1128 -14.56 -33.37 -4.42
CA LEU A 1128 -13.66 -33.73 -3.32
C LEU A 1128 -12.79 -32.56 -2.90
N LYS A 1129 -12.65 -32.37 -1.59
CA LYS A 1129 -11.62 -31.58 -0.93
C LYS A 1129 -11.20 -32.40 0.29
N HIS A 1130 -10.00 -32.98 0.25
CA HIS A 1130 -9.60 -34.06 1.15
C HIS A 1130 -8.32 -33.69 1.90
N GLU A 1131 -8.49 -33.36 3.18
CA GLU A 1131 -7.46 -32.69 3.99
C GLU A 1131 -6.24 -33.56 4.32
N VAL A 1132 -6.41 -34.89 4.40
CA VAL A 1132 -5.28 -35.81 4.67
C VAL A 1132 -4.45 -35.96 3.40
N ASP A 1133 -5.03 -36.55 2.35
CA ASP A 1133 -4.39 -36.76 1.05
C ASP A 1133 -3.99 -35.46 0.31
N LYS A 1134 -4.44 -34.28 0.77
CA LYS A 1134 -4.27 -32.96 0.10
C LYS A 1134 -4.74 -32.97 -1.36
N VAL A 1135 -5.89 -33.61 -1.61
CA VAL A 1135 -6.48 -33.75 -2.96
C VAL A 1135 -7.72 -32.88 -3.12
N LEU A 1136 -7.78 -32.13 -4.21
CA LEU A 1136 -8.91 -31.30 -4.63
C LEU A 1136 -9.40 -31.77 -6.01
N VAL A 1137 -10.70 -32.06 -6.14
CA VAL A 1137 -11.34 -32.54 -7.37
C VAL A 1137 -12.61 -31.76 -7.67
N PHE A 1138 -12.75 -31.30 -8.90
CA PHE A 1138 -13.96 -30.61 -9.36
C PHE A 1138 -14.24 -30.83 -10.86
N GLU A 1139 -15.47 -30.56 -11.27
CA GLU A 1139 -15.87 -30.50 -12.68
C GLU A 1139 -16.28 -29.07 -13.06
N ARG A 1140 -15.69 -28.51 -14.12
CA ARG A 1140 -16.08 -27.21 -14.72
C ARG A 1140 -15.96 -27.30 -16.24
N ALA A 1141 -16.92 -26.74 -16.98
CA ALA A 1141 -16.99 -26.78 -18.45
C ALA A 1141 -16.93 -28.19 -19.09
N GLY A 1142 -17.41 -29.21 -18.39
CA GLY A 1142 -17.32 -30.61 -18.85
C GLY A 1142 -15.91 -31.23 -18.74
N LEU A 1143 -14.94 -30.48 -18.21
CA LEU A 1143 -13.62 -30.98 -17.82
C LEU A 1143 -13.65 -31.47 -16.37
N LEU A 1144 -12.93 -32.56 -16.12
CA LEU A 1144 -12.63 -33.09 -14.78
C LEU A 1144 -11.24 -32.60 -14.37
N TRP A 1145 -11.14 -32.02 -13.17
CA TRP A 1145 -9.95 -31.39 -12.63
C TRP A 1145 -9.50 -32.15 -11.38
N VAL A 1146 -8.21 -32.50 -11.29
CA VAL A 1146 -7.65 -33.27 -10.18
C VAL A 1146 -6.32 -32.66 -9.76
N PHE A 1147 -6.23 -32.16 -8.52
CA PHE A 1147 -5.02 -31.56 -7.94
C PHE A 1147 -4.56 -32.39 -6.74
N ASN A 1148 -3.26 -32.65 -6.63
CA ASN A 1148 -2.61 -33.27 -5.47
C ASN A 1148 -1.54 -32.32 -4.93
N PHE A 1149 -1.88 -31.58 -3.87
CA PHE A 1149 -0.99 -30.66 -3.17
C PHE A 1149 -0.09 -31.38 -2.14
N HIS A 1150 -0.20 -32.70 -1.97
CA HIS A 1150 0.53 -33.43 -0.94
C HIS A 1150 2.04 -33.34 -1.15
N PRO A 1151 2.85 -33.01 -0.11
CA PRO A 1151 4.28 -32.74 -0.26
C PRO A 1151 5.16 -33.96 -0.59
N THR A 1152 4.68 -35.18 -0.35
CA THR A 1152 5.40 -36.45 -0.61
C THR A 1152 4.59 -37.50 -1.38
N GLU A 1153 3.38 -37.83 -0.90
CA GLU A 1153 2.60 -38.97 -1.39
C GLU A 1153 2.06 -38.85 -2.82
N SER A 1154 2.10 -39.98 -3.51
CA SER A 1154 1.68 -40.15 -4.90
C SER A 1154 0.74 -41.35 -4.99
N PHE A 1155 -0.46 -41.16 -5.55
CA PHE A 1155 -1.54 -42.14 -5.47
C PHE A 1155 -1.73 -42.88 -6.81
N THR A 1156 -1.57 -44.21 -6.83
CA THR A 1156 -1.57 -45.01 -8.08
C THR A 1156 -2.95 -45.19 -8.71
N ASP A 1157 -3.97 -45.45 -7.90
CA ASP A 1157 -5.31 -45.91 -8.31
C ASP A 1157 -6.42 -45.00 -7.75
N TYR A 1158 -6.15 -43.70 -7.64
CA TYR A 1158 -6.99 -42.77 -6.89
C TYR A 1158 -8.36 -42.58 -7.54
N ARG A 1159 -9.44 -42.78 -6.78
CA ARG A 1159 -10.81 -42.69 -7.28
C ARG A 1159 -11.31 -41.25 -7.24
N VAL A 1160 -11.61 -40.72 -8.42
CA VAL A 1160 -12.21 -39.40 -8.59
C VAL A 1160 -13.62 -39.56 -9.17
N GLY A 1161 -14.59 -38.86 -8.58
CA GLY A 1161 -15.98 -38.90 -9.02
C GLY A 1161 -16.20 -38.02 -10.25
N VAL A 1162 -17.05 -38.47 -11.17
CA VAL A 1162 -17.38 -37.75 -12.42
C VAL A 1162 -18.84 -38.02 -12.82
N ASP A 1163 -19.55 -37.03 -13.35
CA ASP A 1163 -20.99 -37.19 -13.60
C ASP A 1163 -21.30 -37.92 -14.92
N VAL A 1164 -20.55 -37.59 -15.97
CA VAL A 1164 -20.74 -38.14 -17.32
C VAL A 1164 -19.91 -39.42 -17.49
N ALA A 1165 -20.57 -40.50 -17.89
CA ALA A 1165 -19.90 -41.76 -18.23
C ALA A 1165 -19.20 -41.66 -19.59
N GLY A 1166 -18.00 -42.24 -19.73
CA GLY A 1166 -17.27 -42.23 -20.99
C GLY A 1166 -15.83 -42.74 -20.88
N THR A 1167 -14.99 -42.27 -21.81
CA THR A 1167 -13.54 -42.41 -21.75
C THR A 1167 -12.93 -41.02 -21.64
N TYR A 1168 -12.12 -40.79 -20.62
CA TYR A 1168 -11.43 -39.53 -20.37
C TYR A 1168 -9.98 -39.57 -20.84
N ARG A 1169 -9.45 -38.37 -21.12
CA ARG A 1169 -8.12 -38.10 -21.66
C ARG A 1169 -7.52 -36.88 -20.97
N ILE A 1170 -6.24 -36.95 -20.60
CA ILE A 1170 -5.49 -35.79 -20.11
C ILE A 1170 -5.36 -34.77 -21.23
N VAL A 1171 -5.74 -33.52 -20.96
CA VAL A 1171 -5.63 -32.37 -21.87
C VAL A 1171 -4.65 -31.31 -21.38
N LEU A 1172 -4.35 -31.29 -20.08
CA LEU A 1172 -3.26 -30.54 -19.48
C LEU A 1172 -2.70 -31.34 -18.28
N ASP A 1173 -1.38 -31.41 -18.16
CA ASP A 1173 -0.67 -32.07 -17.05
C ASP A 1173 0.48 -31.18 -16.60
N THR A 1174 0.48 -30.74 -15.35
CA THR A 1174 1.60 -29.95 -14.78
C THR A 1174 2.92 -30.72 -14.73
N ASP A 1175 2.90 -32.05 -14.78
CA ASP A 1175 4.07 -32.93 -14.72
C ASP A 1175 4.74 -33.15 -16.09
N ASP A 1176 4.24 -32.54 -17.16
CA ASP A 1176 4.86 -32.61 -18.49
C ASP A 1176 6.32 -32.09 -18.45
N GLU A 1177 7.26 -32.78 -19.10
CA GLU A 1177 8.66 -32.37 -19.18
C GLU A 1177 8.81 -30.99 -19.86
N ALA A 1178 7.91 -30.69 -20.80
CA ALA A 1178 7.80 -29.37 -21.44
C ALA A 1178 7.55 -28.24 -20.43
N PHE A 1179 6.89 -28.55 -19.31
CA PHE A 1179 6.59 -27.62 -18.21
C PHE A 1179 7.54 -27.79 -17.02
N GLY A 1180 8.64 -28.54 -17.18
CA GLY A 1180 9.59 -28.82 -16.11
C GLY A 1180 9.05 -29.76 -15.02
N GLY A 1181 8.09 -30.61 -15.36
CA GLY A 1181 7.71 -31.76 -14.54
C GLY A 1181 8.57 -33.01 -14.83
N PHE A 1182 8.17 -34.15 -14.27
CA PHE A 1182 8.94 -35.40 -14.30
C PHE A 1182 8.43 -36.43 -15.34
N GLY A 1183 7.46 -36.08 -16.18
CA GLY A 1183 6.96 -36.92 -17.28
C GLY A 1183 6.26 -38.21 -16.84
N ARG A 1184 5.72 -38.27 -15.61
CA ARG A 1184 5.30 -39.53 -14.98
C ARG A 1184 3.99 -40.09 -15.54
N ASN A 1185 3.13 -39.24 -16.12
CA ASN A 1185 1.88 -39.66 -16.76
C ASN A 1185 2.06 -39.85 -18.27
N ARG A 1186 1.40 -40.87 -18.84
CA ARG A 1186 1.44 -41.12 -20.29
C ARG A 1186 0.26 -40.47 -21.00
N LYS A 1187 0.56 -39.57 -21.94
CA LYS A 1187 -0.44 -38.81 -22.73
C LYS A 1187 -1.38 -39.70 -23.56
N ASP A 1188 -0.96 -40.91 -23.91
CA ASP A 1188 -1.76 -41.90 -24.65
C ASP A 1188 -2.68 -42.78 -23.77
N THR A 1189 -2.68 -42.59 -22.44
CA THR A 1189 -3.58 -43.30 -21.52
C THR A 1189 -5.06 -42.97 -21.78
N ARG A 1190 -5.94 -43.96 -21.60
CA ARG A 1190 -7.41 -43.83 -21.67
C ARG A 1190 -8.01 -44.18 -20.32
N PHE A 1191 -8.82 -43.27 -19.77
CA PHE A 1191 -9.34 -43.35 -18.41
C PHE A 1191 -10.84 -43.67 -18.44
N PHE A 1192 -11.21 -44.92 -18.18
CA PHE A 1192 -12.59 -45.40 -18.35
C PHE A 1192 -13.43 -45.23 -17.08
N THR A 1193 -14.64 -44.71 -17.22
CA THR A 1193 -15.58 -44.56 -16.09
C THR A 1193 -16.19 -45.90 -15.67
N THR A 1194 -16.36 -46.10 -14.36
CA THR A 1194 -17.19 -47.17 -13.78
C THR A 1194 -18.52 -46.58 -13.30
N ASP A 1195 -19.62 -47.25 -13.67
CA ASP A 1195 -20.98 -46.95 -13.21
C ASP A 1195 -21.16 -47.38 -11.74
N LEU A 1196 -20.76 -46.48 -10.84
CA LEU A 1196 -20.89 -46.58 -9.39
C LEU A 1196 -20.73 -45.17 -8.79
N GLU A 1197 -21.63 -44.81 -7.87
CA GLU A 1197 -21.58 -43.50 -7.22
C GLU A 1197 -20.30 -43.31 -6.38
N TRP A 1198 -19.66 -42.16 -6.54
CA TRP A 1198 -18.49 -41.77 -5.75
C TRP A 1198 -18.50 -40.25 -5.53
N ASN A 1199 -18.37 -39.83 -4.28
CA ASN A 1199 -18.33 -38.41 -3.88
C ASN A 1199 -19.46 -37.54 -4.50
N GLY A 1200 -20.69 -38.06 -4.48
CA GLY A 1200 -21.88 -37.38 -5.02
C GLY A 1200 -21.97 -37.29 -6.55
N ARG A 1201 -21.12 -38.03 -7.28
CA ARG A 1201 -21.12 -38.12 -8.75
C ARG A 1201 -21.53 -39.52 -9.19
N LYS A 1202 -22.25 -39.64 -10.32
CA LYS A 1202 -22.84 -40.91 -10.81
C LYS A 1202 -21.80 -42.00 -11.10
N ASN A 1203 -20.61 -41.62 -11.55
CA ASN A 1203 -19.54 -42.52 -11.94
C ASN A 1203 -18.26 -42.20 -11.15
N TYR A 1204 -17.29 -43.10 -11.22
CA TYR A 1204 -15.90 -42.78 -10.88
C TYR A 1204 -14.93 -43.21 -11.98
N VAL A 1205 -13.75 -42.60 -11.98
CA VAL A 1205 -12.58 -43.05 -12.75
C VAL A 1205 -11.36 -43.14 -11.82
N GLN A 1206 -10.38 -43.95 -12.18
CA GLN A 1206 -9.15 -44.11 -11.41
C GLN A 1206 -7.97 -43.47 -12.13
N VAL A 1207 -7.17 -42.69 -11.40
CA VAL A 1207 -6.03 -41.94 -11.93
C VAL A 1207 -4.76 -42.23 -11.12
N TYR A 1208 -3.62 -42.25 -11.82
CA TYR A 1208 -2.33 -42.04 -11.19
C TYR A 1208 -2.17 -40.54 -10.96
N LEU A 1209 -1.79 -40.17 -9.74
CA LEU A 1209 -1.80 -38.79 -9.27
C LEU A 1209 -0.53 -38.51 -8.44
N PRO A 1210 0.58 -38.11 -9.08
CA PRO A 1210 1.84 -37.86 -8.39
C PRO A 1210 1.79 -36.65 -7.43
N SER A 1211 2.67 -36.66 -6.41
CA SER A 1211 2.86 -35.53 -5.48
C SER A 1211 3.17 -34.23 -6.22
N ARG A 1212 2.55 -33.13 -5.75
CA ARG A 1212 2.61 -31.77 -6.30
C ARG A 1212 2.38 -31.75 -7.82
N THR A 1213 1.24 -32.28 -8.25
CA THR A 1213 0.75 -32.22 -9.64
C THR A 1213 -0.73 -31.87 -9.73
N ALA A 1214 -1.13 -31.32 -10.88
CA ALA A 1214 -2.52 -31.19 -11.30
C ALA A 1214 -2.73 -31.73 -12.71
N LEU A 1215 -3.87 -32.40 -12.91
CA LEU A 1215 -4.31 -33.03 -14.13
C LEU A 1215 -5.69 -32.49 -14.53
N VAL A 1216 -5.84 -32.14 -15.80
CA VAL A 1216 -7.11 -31.73 -16.40
C VAL A 1216 -7.49 -32.75 -17.46
N PHE A 1217 -8.72 -33.27 -17.39
CA PHE A 1217 -9.23 -34.30 -18.29
C PHE A 1217 -10.46 -33.82 -19.06
N ALA A 1218 -10.52 -34.16 -20.35
CA ALA A 1218 -11.73 -34.05 -21.17
C ALA A 1218 -12.24 -35.44 -21.57
N LEU A 1219 -13.50 -35.51 -22.00
CA LEU A 1219 -14.04 -36.70 -22.69
C LEU A 1219 -13.34 -36.89 -24.04
N GLU A 1220 -13.02 -38.13 -24.40
CA GLU A 1220 -12.34 -38.46 -25.67
C GLU A 1220 -13.18 -38.10 -26.91
N GLU A 1221 -14.49 -37.95 -26.76
CA GLU A 1221 -15.42 -37.49 -27.81
C GLU A 1221 -15.48 -35.96 -27.99
N THR A 1222 -14.81 -35.17 -27.15
CA THR A 1222 -14.78 -33.68 -27.23
C THR A 1222 -13.40 -33.09 -27.56
N LEU A 1223 -12.46 -33.93 -28.02
CA LEU A 1223 -11.06 -33.55 -28.30
C LEU A 1223 -10.83 -32.94 -29.70
#